data_AF-A0A2D5SAV5-F1
#
_entry.id   AF-A0A2D5SAV5-F1
#
_cell.length_a   1.000
_cell.length_b   1.000
_cell.length_c   1.000
_cell.angle_alpha   90.00
_cell.angle_beta   90.00
_cell.angle_gamma   90.00
#
_symmetry.space_group_name_H-M   'P 1'
#
loop_
_entity.id
_entity.type
_entity.pdbx_description
1 polymer ?
#
loop_
_entity_poly.entity_id
_entity_poly.type
_entity_poly.pdbx_seq_one_letter_code
_entity_poly.pdbx_strand_id
1 'polypeptide(L)'
;MPVTLSSRCLVLACLLLLLDSGLAWPDEKSKEADNETLVVCAVPTAMPRTGRGPDEKAIGLDVAVVQLVAKQLGRQVEWHWCASASCSWKYIQNGRCDVVIGQPHGSGPSRELAWSTPYSGSRFGLVVHKDSHGIRSVGDLNGKRVGIVSGSVALSSEDHTAIRFKTREQILDEFVDQKLDAAFVDDDFAAWYLHEHRELPLRRVPEYVPHQRWNMAFSVRAKDKRLLADIDRALRMVLSNGQVSKVFSEQGVAYRAPFANTDGRQVAYDAWKRIRERGELVVSMDPANLPFSSAKEDRPGLDVELARALARELDLRLRLEWIDVQRETAIGELLDGECDLAFGAAIDPGAVDDEEELAGKVIYSKPYYGTGYLLVVRRGFSGSGLRDGPCVKSLVELKGDKSRRLGTDAGSVADYYLRQHGYRRRLFRTQLAVLKSLHDGGIDYAYVWANVGWILHTTPEFELEVVPGYVPEDHWNIAIAMRRGDDELKHHVDAAVQKLAQNGTVSSALSRYHVPHFPPFVKPQQTGAIHRKPTDRGLEPQMHRRQRSKTDYGGLQRLRSAGELVVGLDHNNLPFSTVHPEASGLDYEIAGLLAEQLGVSLRVYWAYSSHDSYPSKLANKKFCDVMLGVMPDDRFGKRVIYSKPYYYATYQHVVRADRAAPAEDAPLAVQRGVAVHGLDGRDVRAYPTLEAILSAVAKGEEQTGYVISSRGHWLAEQHWPGKLKFIGGGSEAVDHFGICAAVRKGDDDLKAAIDEALNELAKTGRVAEVFKRWHVPYTEAQEMPTRSP
;
A
#
# COMPACT_ATOMS: atom_id res chain seq x y z
N MET A 1 -57.78 -64.46 -3.44
CA MET A 1 -56.57 -63.83 -2.89
C MET A 1 -55.54 -63.76 -4.02
N PRO A 2 -54.81 -62.65 -4.26
CA PRO A 2 -54.94 -61.26 -3.80
C PRO A 2 -55.38 -60.30 -4.94
N VAL A 3 -55.38 -59.00 -4.62
CA VAL A 3 -55.51 -57.79 -5.47
C VAL A 3 -56.91 -57.45 -6.01
N THR A 4 -57.49 -56.32 -5.56
CA THR A 4 -57.84 -55.15 -6.42
C THR A 4 -58.83 -54.16 -5.75
N LEU A 5 -58.55 -52.87 -6.02
CA LEU A 5 -59.46 -51.74 -6.31
C LEU A 5 -60.36 -51.03 -5.26
N SER A 6 -60.26 -49.68 -5.33
CA SER A 6 -61.28 -48.64 -5.08
C SER A 6 -61.62 -48.37 -3.59
N SER A 7 -62.02 -47.19 -3.10
CA SER A 7 -62.72 -46.05 -3.67
C SER A 7 -62.50 -44.74 -2.88
N ARG A 8 -62.63 -43.64 -3.62
CA ARG A 8 -62.92 -42.22 -3.33
C ARG A 8 -63.68 -41.85 -2.03
N CYS A 9 -63.33 -40.68 -1.49
CA CYS A 9 -64.24 -39.64 -0.92
C CYS A 9 -63.55 -38.26 -1.08
N LEU A 10 -63.96 -37.44 -2.07
CA LEU A 10 -64.81 -36.23 -1.94
C LEU A 10 -64.35 -35.20 -0.89
N VAL A 11 -63.98 -33.97 -1.32
CA VAL A 11 -64.77 -32.73 -1.13
C VAL A 11 -64.42 -31.71 -2.22
N LEU A 12 -65.47 -31.14 -2.80
CA LEU A 12 -65.59 -30.12 -3.84
C LEU A 12 -65.49 -28.70 -3.25
N ALA A 13 -64.88 -27.76 -3.98
CA ALA A 13 -65.19 -26.30 -4.09
C ALA A 13 -63.91 -25.55 -4.50
N CYS A 14 -63.81 -24.66 -5.48
CA CYS A 14 -64.74 -24.01 -6.39
C CYS A 14 -63.94 -23.59 -7.63
N LEU A 15 -64.53 -23.72 -8.81
CA LEU A 15 -64.01 -23.20 -10.08
C LEU A 15 -64.98 -22.09 -10.52
N LEU A 16 -64.49 -20.86 -10.67
CA LEU A 16 -65.13 -19.80 -11.46
C LEU A 16 -64.11 -19.28 -12.46
N LEU A 17 -64.41 -19.55 -13.73
CA LEU A 17 -63.73 -19.13 -14.93
C LEU A 17 -63.89 -17.63 -15.16
N LEU A 18 -62.88 -16.99 -15.78
CA LEU A 18 -62.97 -16.16 -17.00
C LEU A 18 -61.89 -15.06 -16.99
N LEU A 19 -60.83 -15.19 -17.80
CA LEU A 19 -60.67 -14.47 -19.08
C LEU A 19 -59.23 -14.60 -19.58
N ASP A 20 -59.15 -15.31 -20.70
CA ASP A 20 -58.04 -15.41 -21.61
C ASP A 20 -57.79 -14.03 -22.26
N SER A 21 -56.61 -13.47 -22.06
CA SER A 21 -56.04 -12.47 -22.94
C SER A 21 -54.56 -12.77 -23.09
N GLY A 22 -54.25 -13.40 -24.21
CA GLY A 22 -52.91 -13.78 -24.61
C GLY A 22 -51.97 -12.59 -24.66
N LEU A 23 -50.95 -12.65 -23.81
CA LEU A 23 -49.65 -12.05 -24.03
C LEU A 23 -48.65 -13.15 -23.70
N ALA A 24 -48.43 -14.03 -24.69
CA ALA A 24 -47.28 -14.90 -24.69
C ALA A 24 -46.04 -13.99 -24.75
N TRP A 25 -45.37 -13.82 -23.61
CA TRP A 25 -44.01 -13.33 -23.61
C TRP A 25 -43.17 -14.29 -24.46
N PRO A 26 -42.40 -13.79 -25.45
CA PRO A 26 -41.48 -14.63 -26.16
C PRO A 26 -40.45 -15.12 -25.14
N ASP A 27 -40.42 -16.44 -24.98
CA ASP A 27 -39.35 -17.16 -24.31
C ASP A 27 -38.06 -16.79 -25.06
N GLU A 28 -37.31 -15.82 -24.51
CA GLU A 28 -35.96 -15.51 -24.96
C GLU A 28 -35.13 -16.77 -24.71
N LYS A 29 -35.07 -17.63 -25.73
CA LYS A 29 -33.98 -18.57 -25.91
C LYS A 29 -32.70 -17.75 -25.81
N SER A 30 -32.09 -17.77 -24.64
CA SER A 30 -30.71 -17.35 -24.45
C SER A 30 -29.90 -18.05 -25.53
N LYS A 31 -29.23 -17.28 -26.38
CA LYS A 31 -28.20 -17.76 -27.30
C LYS A 31 -27.11 -18.42 -26.46
N GLU A 32 -27.28 -19.71 -26.18
CA GLU A 32 -26.20 -20.59 -25.79
C GLU A 32 -25.35 -20.74 -27.04
N ALA A 33 -24.31 -19.91 -27.14
CA ALA A 33 -23.25 -20.10 -28.11
C ALA A 33 -22.56 -21.42 -27.75
N ASP A 34 -22.92 -22.45 -28.52
CA ASP A 34 -22.28 -23.75 -28.59
C ASP A 34 -20.81 -23.54 -28.98
N ASN A 35 -19.92 -23.43 -28.00
CA ASN A 35 -18.51 -23.13 -28.26
C ASN A 35 -17.75 -24.46 -28.39
N GLU A 36 -17.70 -25.00 -29.61
CA GLU A 36 -16.99 -26.24 -29.97
C GLU A 36 -15.48 -26.20 -29.65
N THR A 37 -14.91 -25.00 -29.41
CA THR A 37 -13.49 -24.79 -29.12
C THR A 37 -13.23 -24.33 -27.68
N LEU A 38 -12.06 -24.69 -27.16
CA LEU A 38 -11.48 -24.24 -25.91
C LEU A 38 -10.15 -23.53 -26.23
N VAL A 39 -10.13 -22.20 -26.12
CA VAL A 39 -8.92 -21.43 -26.46
C VAL A 39 -7.98 -21.41 -25.25
N VAL A 40 -6.74 -21.89 -25.42
CA VAL A 40 -5.77 -22.08 -24.35
C VAL A 40 -4.56 -21.17 -24.51
N CYS A 41 -4.31 -20.33 -23.52
CA CYS A 41 -3.09 -19.55 -23.42
C CYS A 41 -1.96 -20.35 -22.75
N ALA A 42 -0.81 -20.40 -23.40
CA ALA A 42 0.39 -21.09 -22.91
C ALA A 42 1.67 -20.37 -23.37
N VAL A 43 2.81 -20.63 -22.71
CA VAL A 43 4.10 -20.04 -23.10
C VAL A 43 4.86 -21.04 -23.97
N PRO A 44 5.30 -20.68 -25.19
CA PRO A 44 5.84 -21.65 -26.16
C PRO A 44 7.25 -22.16 -25.84
N THR A 45 7.94 -21.53 -24.88
CA THR A 45 9.33 -21.83 -24.50
C THR A 45 9.47 -22.25 -23.03
N ALA A 46 8.39 -22.72 -22.40
CA ALA A 46 8.35 -23.06 -20.99
C ALA A 46 8.38 -24.58 -20.75
N MET A 47 9.18 -25.32 -21.52
CA MET A 47 9.36 -26.75 -21.31
C MET A 47 9.85 -27.03 -19.87
N PRO A 48 9.41 -28.13 -19.25
CA PRO A 48 8.54 -29.19 -19.79
C PRO A 48 7.04 -28.89 -19.65
N ARG A 49 6.65 -27.75 -19.08
CA ARG A 49 5.25 -27.45 -18.76
C ARG A 49 4.45 -27.18 -20.04
N THR A 50 4.92 -26.23 -20.85
CA THR A 50 4.32 -25.88 -22.14
C THR A 50 5.39 -25.57 -23.17
N GLY A 51 5.24 -26.07 -24.39
CA GLY A 51 6.17 -25.82 -25.48
C GLY A 51 5.54 -25.94 -26.85
N ARG A 52 6.22 -25.35 -27.85
CA ARG A 52 5.90 -25.50 -29.27
C ARG A 52 6.99 -26.33 -29.94
N GLY A 53 6.63 -27.54 -30.37
CA GLY A 53 7.55 -28.50 -30.99
C GLY A 53 7.87 -28.21 -32.47
N PRO A 54 8.70 -29.05 -33.11
CA PRO A 54 9.24 -28.84 -34.47
C PRO A 54 8.22 -28.68 -35.61
N ASP A 55 6.97 -29.12 -35.43
CA ASP A 55 5.87 -29.00 -36.42
C ASP A 55 4.75 -28.05 -35.95
N GLU A 56 5.10 -27.03 -35.17
CA GLU A 56 4.17 -26.13 -34.46
C GLU A 56 3.23 -26.81 -33.45
N LYS A 57 3.36 -28.13 -33.26
CA LYS A 57 2.57 -28.94 -32.35
C LYS A 57 2.80 -28.50 -30.91
N ALA A 58 1.71 -28.27 -30.18
CA ALA A 58 1.79 -28.03 -28.73
C ALA A 58 2.26 -29.31 -28.02
N ILE A 59 3.28 -29.17 -27.18
CA ILE A 59 3.90 -30.24 -26.40
C ILE A 59 4.10 -29.80 -24.94
N GLY A 60 4.27 -30.75 -24.03
CA GLY A 60 4.51 -30.51 -22.60
C GLY A 60 3.50 -31.18 -21.68
N LEU A 61 3.79 -31.12 -20.38
CA LEU A 61 2.99 -31.75 -19.33
C LEU A 61 1.60 -31.13 -19.23
N ASP A 62 1.50 -29.79 -19.11
CA ASP A 62 0.24 -29.06 -18.96
C ASP A 62 -0.56 -29.10 -20.26
N VAL A 63 0.14 -29.14 -21.39
CA VAL A 63 -0.46 -29.33 -22.71
C VAL A 63 -1.19 -30.67 -22.79
N ALA A 64 -0.56 -31.75 -22.34
CA ALA A 64 -1.18 -33.06 -22.31
C ALA A 64 -2.41 -33.09 -21.37
N VAL A 65 -2.33 -32.44 -20.20
CA VAL A 65 -3.46 -32.39 -19.26
C VAL A 65 -4.65 -31.61 -19.85
N VAL A 66 -4.40 -30.45 -20.47
CA VAL A 66 -5.51 -29.65 -21.03
C VAL A 66 -6.15 -30.34 -22.23
N GLN A 67 -5.39 -31.10 -23.02
CA GLN A 67 -5.93 -31.92 -24.11
C GLN A 67 -6.85 -33.04 -23.59
N LEU A 68 -6.47 -33.70 -22.48
CA LEU A 68 -7.33 -34.69 -21.82
C LEU A 68 -8.62 -34.04 -21.30
N VAL A 69 -8.52 -32.86 -20.69
CA VAL A 69 -9.68 -32.10 -20.20
C VAL A 69 -10.58 -31.65 -21.34
N ALA A 70 -10.03 -31.08 -22.42
CA ALA A 70 -10.80 -30.65 -23.58
C ALA A 70 -11.55 -31.81 -24.24
N LYS A 71 -10.91 -32.98 -24.36
CA LYS A 71 -11.56 -34.21 -24.84
C LYS A 71 -12.74 -34.60 -23.96
N GLN A 72 -12.60 -34.51 -22.63
CA GLN A 72 -13.68 -34.81 -21.68
C GLN A 72 -14.83 -33.79 -21.76
N LEU A 73 -14.53 -32.54 -22.15
CA LEU A 73 -15.50 -31.48 -22.41
C LEU A 73 -16.14 -31.56 -23.81
N GLY A 74 -15.66 -32.45 -24.69
CA GLY A 74 -16.10 -32.51 -26.08
C GLY A 74 -15.66 -31.31 -26.93
N ARG A 75 -14.58 -30.62 -26.55
CA ARG A 75 -14.08 -29.40 -27.22
C ARG A 75 -12.75 -29.62 -27.91
N GLN A 76 -12.53 -28.93 -29.02
CA GLN A 76 -11.22 -28.84 -29.68
C GLN A 76 -10.35 -27.79 -28.99
N VAL A 77 -9.04 -28.04 -28.85
CA VAL A 77 -8.11 -27.07 -28.27
C VAL A 77 -7.57 -26.15 -29.36
N GLU A 78 -7.72 -24.84 -29.16
CA GLU A 78 -7.06 -23.82 -29.96
C GLU A 78 -5.94 -23.17 -29.13
N TRP A 79 -4.74 -23.04 -29.69
CA TRP A 79 -3.58 -22.53 -28.94
C TRP A 79 -3.37 -21.04 -29.17
N HIS A 80 -3.22 -20.32 -28.07
CA HIS A 80 -2.80 -18.93 -28.07
C HIS A 80 -1.45 -18.77 -27.35
N TRP A 81 -0.37 -18.75 -28.14
CA TRP A 81 0.99 -18.67 -27.60
C TRP A 81 1.30 -17.27 -27.07
N CYS A 82 1.75 -17.23 -25.82
CA CYS A 82 2.06 -16.02 -25.08
C CYS A 82 3.58 -15.92 -24.89
N ALA A 83 4.16 -14.74 -25.12
CA ALA A 83 5.60 -14.53 -24.92
C ALA A 83 6.07 -14.71 -23.46
N SER A 84 5.15 -14.63 -22.48
CA SER A 84 5.44 -14.78 -21.06
C SER A 84 4.17 -15.13 -20.25
N ALA A 85 4.34 -15.49 -18.98
CA ALA A 85 3.23 -15.66 -18.03
C ALA A 85 2.38 -14.37 -17.90
N SER A 86 3.02 -13.20 -17.85
CA SER A 86 2.29 -11.92 -17.80
C SER A 86 1.43 -11.69 -19.05
N CYS A 87 1.87 -12.18 -20.21
CA CYS A 87 1.10 -12.11 -21.46
C CYS A 87 -0.15 -13.01 -21.39
N SER A 88 -0.04 -14.23 -20.85
CA SER A 88 -1.19 -15.13 -20.68
C SER A 88 -2.24 -14.57 -19.72
N TRP A 89 -1.84 -13.92 -18.61
CA TRP A 89 -2.74 -13.20 -17.70
C TRP A 89 -3.49 -12.06 -18.39
N LYS A 90 -2.78 -11.27 -19.19
CA LYS A 90 -3.36 -10.16 -19.95
C LYS A 90 -4.33 -10.62 -21.05
N TYR A 91 -4.13 -11.82 -21.59
CA TYR A 91 -4.96 -12.36 -22.67
C TYR A 91 -6.22 -13.06 -22.18
N ILE A 92 -6.13 -13.81 -21.08
CA ILE A 92 -7.32 -14.42 -20.49
C ILE A 92 -8.31 -13.37 -19.98
N GLN A 93 -7.82 -12.28 -19.37
CA GLN A 93 -8.64 -11.14 -18.93
C GLN A 93 -9.42 -10.49 -20.09
N ASN A 94 -8.80 -10.42 -21.27
CA ASN A 94 -9.38 -9.78 -22.45
C ASN A 94 -10.21 -10.72 -23.32
N GLY A 95 -10.51 -11.94 -22.87
CA GLY A 95 -11.30 -12.88 -23.66
C GLY A 95 -10.56 -13.51 -24.83
N ARG A 96 -9.22 -13.37 -24.90
CA ARG A 96 -8.41 -13.90 -26.01
C ARG A 96 -8.08 -15.39 -25.86
N CYS A 97 -8.27 -15.93 -24.67
CA CYS A 97 -8.26 -17.34 -24.38
C CYS A 97 -9.21 -17.61 -23.22
N ASP A 98 -9.71 -18.83 -23.12
CA ASP A 98 -10.64 -19.28 -22.08
C ASP A 98 -9.90 -19.78 -20.84
N VAL A 99 -8.75 -20.41 -21.06
CA VAL A 99 -7.95 -21.08 -20.02
C VAL A 99 -6.48 -20.69 -20.17
N VAL A 100 -5.80 -20.46 -19.05
CA VAL A 100 -4.33 -20.39 -19.00
C VAL A 100 -3.80 -21.62 -18.28
N ILE A 101 -2.72 -22.19 -18.83
CA ILE A 101 -2.01 -23.35 -18.30
C ILE A 101 -0.52 -23.03 -18.11
N GLY A 102 0.26 -23.93 -17.50
CA GLY A 102 1.71 -23.73 -17.36
C GLY A 102 2.14 -22.95 -16.12
N GLN A 103 1.24 -22.70 -15.16
CA GLN A 103 1.46 -21.72 -14.09
C GLN A 103 1.19 -22.29 -12.69
N PRO A 104 1.98 -21.91 -11.67
CA PRO A 104 1.70 -22.26 -10.29
C PRO A 104 0.33 -21.72 -9.85
N HIS A 105 -0.41 -22.52 -9.10
CA HIS A 105 -1.71 -22.15 -8.55
C HIS A 105 -1.57 -20.88 -7.70
N GLY A 106 -2.32 -19.84 -8.05
CA GLY A 106 -2.31 -18.55 -7.36
C GLY A 106 -1.26 -17.54 -7.81
N SER A 107 -0.40 -17.87 -8.79
CA SER A 107 0.66 -16.97 -9.31
C SER A 107 0.17 -15.78 -10.15
N GLY A 108 -1.13 -15.71 -10.43
CA GLY A 108 -1.77 -14.68 -11.25
C GLY A 108 -2.55 -13.66 -10.42
N PRO A 109 -3.09 -12.60 -11.04
CA PRO A 109 -3.83 -11.54 -10.36
C PRO A 109 -5.10 -12.10 -9.66
N SER A 110 -5.03 -12.24 -8.33
CA SER A 110 -5.99 -13.00 -7.51
C SER A 110 -7.44 -12.52 -7.55
N ARG A 111 -7.70 -11.27 -7.96
CA ARG A 111 -9.07 -10.72 -8.08
C ARG A 111 -9.76 -11.02 -9.41
N GLU A 112 -9.00 -11.43 -10.43
CA GLU A 112 -9.48 -11.47 -11.82
C GLU A 112 -9.51 -12.88 -12.40
N LEU A 113 -8.83 -13.81 -11.75
CA LEU A 113 -8.75 -15.20 -12.12
C LEU A 113 -9.45 -16.06 -11.07
N ALA A 114 -10.12 -17.10 -11.54
CA ALA A 114 -10.48 -18.23 -10.71
C ALA A 114 -9.65 -19.44 -11.13
N TRP A 115 -9.24 -20.23 -10.15
CA TRP A 115 -8.35 -21.36 -10.35
C TRP A 115 -9.11 -22.66 -10.25
N SER A 116 -8.79 -23.60 -11.15
CA SER A 116 -9.26 -24.96 -11.06
C SER A 116 -8.70 -25.64 -9.82
N THR A 117 -9.32 -26.75 -9.46
CA THR A 117 -8.69 -27.80 -8.67
C THR A 117 -7.27 -28.07 -9.21
N PRO A 118 -6.26 -28.07 -8.33
CA PRO A 118 -4.90 -28.44 -8.71
C PRO A 118 -4.86 -29.83 -9.35
N TYR A 119 -4.01 -29.99 -10.37
CA TYR A 119 -3.91 -31.25 -11.12
C TYR A 119 -2.52 -31.90 -11.07
N SER A 120 -1.47 -31.18 -10.66
CA SER A 120 -0.14 -31.77 -10.41
C SER A 120 0.64 -30.97 -9.38
N GLY A 121 1.51 -31.64 -8.62
CA GLY A 121 2.49 -31.00 -7.73
C GLY A 121 3.87 -30.88 -8.39
N SER A 122 4.49 -29.70 -8.29
CA SER A 122 5.85 -29.43 -8.78
C SER A 122 6.74 -28.93 -7.64
N ARG A 123 8.06 -28.99 -7.84
CA ARG A 123 9.07 -28.78 -6.80
C ARG A 123 10.46 -28.56 -7.41
N PHE A 124 11.39 -28.00 -6.63
CA PHE A 124 12.82 -28.01 -7.01
C PHE A 124 13.48 -29.39 -6.83
N GLY A 125 14.60 -29.60 -7.50
CA GLY A 125 15.37 -30.84 -7.47
C GLY A 125 16.86 -30.56 -7.45
N LEU A 126 17.63 -31.57 -7.02
CA LEU A 126 19.06 -31.60 -7.16
C LEU A 126 19.44 -32.56 -8.29
N VAL A 127 20.30 -32.09 -9.17
CA VAL A 127 20.95 -32.89 -10.21
C VAL A 127 22.43 -32.95 -9.89
N VAL A 128 23.01 -34.14 -10.00
CA VAL A 128 24.42 -34.43 -9.71
C VAL A 128 24.98 -35.33 -10.80
N HIS A 129 26.31 -35.45 -10.87
CA HIS A 129 26.94 -36.48 -11.69
C HIS A 129 26.48 -37.88 -11.28
N LYS A 130 26.35 -38.82 -12.23
CA LYS A 130 25.92 -40.21 -11.99
C LYS A 130 26.76 -40.89 -10.89
N ASP A 131 28.07 -40.63 -10.92
CA ASP A 131 29.06 -41.19 -9.97
C ASP A 131 29.15 -40.43 -8.62
N SER A 132 28.35 -39.37 -8.42
CA SER A 132 28.33 -38.66 -7.14
C SER A 132 27.59 -39.47 -6.09
N HIS A 133 28.20 -39.69 -4.93
CA HIS A 133 27.60 -40.46 -3.82
C HIS A 133 27.34 -39.64 -2.55
N GLY A 134 27.85 -38.41 -2.47
CA GLY A 134 27.87 -37.58 -1.26
C GLY A 134 26.80 -36.51 -1.14
N ILE A 135 26.05 -36.20 -2.21
CA ILE A 135 25.04 -35.14 -2.21
C ILE A 135 23.65 -35.76 -2.25
N ARG A 136 22.92 -35.67 -1.12
CA ARG A 136 21.57 -36.21 -0.94
C ARG A 136 20.57 -35.15 -0.47
N SER A 137 21.08 -34.05 0.07
CA SER A 137 20.32 -32.94 0.65
C SER A 137 20.97 -31.60 0.34
N VAL A 138 20.30 -30.49 0.67
CA VAL A 138 20.88 -29.14 0.56
C VAL A 138 22.05 -28.95 1.53
N GLY A 139 22.05 -29.62 2.70
CA GLY A 139 23.16 -29.54 3.65
C GLY A 139 24.48 -30.09 3.10
N ASP A 140 24.40 -31.05 2.18
CA ASP A 140 25.57 -31.65 1.53
C ASP A 140 26.20 -30.72 0.46
N LEU A 141 25.58 -29.57 0.21
CA LEU A 141 26.10 -28.56 -0.72
C LEU A 141 27.18 -27.68 -0.08
N ASN A 142 27.46 -27.84 1.21
CA ASN A 142 28.48 -27.03 1.87
C ASN A 142 29.87 -27.19 1.19
N GLY A 143 30.45 -26.06 0.78
CA GLY A 143 31.71 -25.98 0.02
C GLY A 143 31.61 -26.44 -1.44
N LYS A 144 30.41 -26.74 -1.94
CA LYS A 144 30.19 -27.26 -3.30
C LYS A 144 29.92 -26.15 -4.30
N ARG A 145 30.20 -26.42 -5.58
CA ARG A 145 29.85 -25.56 -6.71
C ARG A 145 28.47 -25.95 -7.22
N VAL A 146 27.49 -25.07 -7.04
CA VAL A 146 26.09 -25.36 -7.36
C VAL A 146 25.60 -24.48 -8.50
N GLY A 147 25.18 -25.09 -9.60
CA GLY A 147 24.56 -24.39 -10.73
C GLY A 147 23.15 -23.93 -10.39
N ILE A 148 22.87 -22.64 -10.57
CA ILE A 148 21.55 -22.02 -10.36
C ILE A 148 21.20 -21.08 -11.51
N VAL A 149 19.91 -20.78 -11.68
CA VAL A 149 19.46 -19.78 -12.66
C VAL A 149 19.61 -18.37 -12.07
N SER A 150 20.15 -17.45 -12.85
CA SER A 150 20.30 -16.04 -12.46
C SER A 150 18.93 -15.43 -12.14
N GLY A 151 18.80 -14.85 -10.95
CA GLY A 151 17.55 -14.22 -10.49
C GLY A 151 16.51 -15.17 -9.91
N SER A 152 16.80 -16.47 -9.73
CA SER A 152 15.92 -17.38 -8.99
C SER A 152 16.21 -17.36 -7.47
N VAL A 153 15.17 -17.20 -6.64
CA VAL A 153 15.24 -16.91 -5.19
C VAL A 153 15.42 -18.18 -4.31
N ALA A 154 15.95 -19.27 -4.85
CA ALA A 154 15.60 -20.59 -4.32
C ALA A 154 16.68 -21.29 -3.47
N LEU A 155 17.93 -20.81 -3.44
CA LEU A 155 19.02 -21.44 -2.68
C LEU A 155 19.92 -20.39 -2.01
N SER A 156 20.02 -20.40 -0.68
CA SER A 156 20.91 -19.50 0.09
C SER A 156 22.36 -19.77 -0.25
N SER A 157 23.13 -18.74 -0.62
CA SER A 157 24.52 -18.86 -1.09
C SER A 157 25.58 -18.86 0.02
N GLU A 158 25.20 -18.88 1.29
CA GLU A 158 26.15 -18.66 2.40
C GLU A 158 27.15 -19.83 2.58
N ASP A 159 26.75 -21.07 2.28
CA ASP A 159 27.58 -22.25 2.51
C ASP A 159 28.08 -22.92 1.22
N HIS A 160 27.76 -22.42 0.03
CA HIS A 160 28.15 -23.05 -1.23
C HIS A 160 28.50 -22.01 -2.29
N THR A 161 29.30 -22.40 -3.29
CA THR A 161 29.64 -21.52 -4.41
C THR A 161 28.55 -21.61 -5.48
N ALA A 162 27.65 -20.63 -5.52
CA ALA A 162 26.61 -20.56 -6.54
C ALA A 162 27.17 -20.09 -7.91
N ILE A 163 27.09 -20.95 -8.92
CA ILE A 163 27.45 -20.65 -10.32
C ILE A 163 26.16 -20.33 -11.07
N ARG A 164 26.08 -19.10 -11.60
CA ARG A 164 24.84 -18.56 -12.16
C ARG A 164 24.82 -18.70 -13.68
N PHE A 165 23.73 -19.25 -14.20
CA PHE A 165 23.48 -19.42 -15.63
C PHE A 165 22.26 -18.61 -16.06
N LYS A 166 22.07 -18.39 -17.36
CA LYS A 166 20.89 -17.66 -17.86
C LYS A 166 19.67 -18.56 -17.98
N THR A 167 19.87 -19.84 -18.30
CA THR A 167 18.78 -20.81 -18.50
C THR A 167 19.07 -22.11 -17.76
N ARG A 168 18.05 -22.95 -17.59
CA ARG A 168 18.18 -24.25 -16.88
C ARG A 168 18.90 -25.28 -17.73
N GLU A 169 18.72 -25.20 -19.05
CA GLU A 169 19.40 -26.02 -20.06
C GLU A 169 20.91 -25.82 -19.95
N GLN A 170 21.38 -24.56 -19.96
CA GLN A 170 22.81 -24.24 -19.83
C GLN A 170 23.46 -24.83 -18.58
N ILE A 171 22.74 -24.89 -17.45
CA ILE A 171 23.26 -25.49 -16.22
C ILE A 171 23.58 -26.97 -16.43
N LEU A 172 22.71 -27.70 -17.13
CA LEU A 172 22.84 -29.14 -17.33
C LEU A 172 23.80 -29.47 -18.47
N ASP A 173 23.78 -28.69 -19.57
CA ASP A 173 24.70 -28.82 -20.70
C ASP A 173 26.15 -28.57 -20.27
N GLU A 174 26.39 -27.49 -19.53
CA GLU A 174 27.73 -27.08 -19.12
C GLU A 174 28.14 -27.64 -17.75
N PHE A 175 27.37 -28.58 -17.18
CA PHE A 175 27.56 -29.06 -15.80
C PHE A 175 28.98 -29.55 -15.54
N VAL A 176 29.49 -30.38 -16.46
CA VAL A 176 30.83 -30.99 -16.37
C VAL A 176 31.91 -29.94 -16.64
N ASP A 177 31.74 -29.14 -17.69
CA ASP A 177 32.71 -28.13 -18.12
C ASP A 177 32.92 -27.04 -17.07
N GLN A 178 31.85 -26.63 -16.41
CA GLN A 178 31.85 -25.61 -15.34
C GLN A 178 32.24 -26.19 -13.96
N LYS A 179 32.57 -27.49 -13.93
CA LYS A 179 32.96 -28.23 -12.72
C LYS A 179 31.94 -28.05 -11.60
N LEU A 180 30.67 -28.27 -11.91
CA LEU A 180 29.60 -28.23 -10.91
C LEU A 180 29.60 -29.54 -10.11
N ASP A 181 29.36 -29.42 -8.80
CA ASP A 181 29.12 -30.56 -7.92
C ASP A 181 27.63 -30.93 -7.91
N ALA A 182 26.76 -29.93 -8.04
CA ALA A 182 25.31 -30.09 -8.13
C ALA A 182 24.67 -28.98 -8.97
N ALA A 183 23.43 -29.19 -9.41
CA ALA A 183 22.59 -28.20 -10.05
C ALA A 183 21.23 -28.20 -9.36
N PHE A 184 20.74 -27.01 -9.05
CA PHE A 184 19.46 -26.80 -8.38
C PHE A 184 18.47 -26.18 -9.35
N VAL A 185 17.55 -27.00 -9.85
CA VAL A 185 16.59 -26.68 -10.92
C VAL A 185 15.24 -27.35 -10.65
N ASP A 186 14.16 -26.99 -11.35
CA ASP A 186 12.87 -27.67 -11.18
C ASP A 186 13.01 -29.19 -11.42
N ASP A 187 12.48 -30.02 -10.52
CA ASP A 187 12.61 -31.48 -10.61
C ASP A 187 11.92 -32.03 -11.86
N ASP A 188 10.77 -31.44 -12.24
CA ASP A 188 10.06 -31.81 -13.45
C ASP A 188 10.89 -31.46 -14.70
N PHE A 189 11.58 -30.31 -14.70
CA PHE A 189 12.49 -29.90 -15.77
C PHE A 189 13.68 -30.86 -15.86
N ALA A 190 14.36 -31.13 -14.75
CA ALA A 190 15.48 -32.07 -14.73
C ALA A 190 15.07 -33.47 -15.19
N ALA A 191 13.88 -33.94 -14.80
CA ALA A 191 13.39 -35.26 -15.18
C ALA A 191 13.16 -35.37 -16.68
N TRP A 192 12.46 -34.38 -17.25
CA TRP A 192 12.22 -34.30 -18.69
C TRP A 192 13.53 -34.13 -19.47
N TYR A 193 14.37 -33.18 -19.07
CA TYR A 193 15.59 -32.87 -19.79
C TYR A 193 16.58 -34.05 -19.82
N LEU A 194 16.78 -34.74 -18.70
CA LEU A 194 17.64 -35.94 -18.66
C LEU A 194 17.01 -37.16 -19.36
N HIS A 195 15.70 -37.14 -19.61
CA HIS A 195 15.03 -38.16 -20.42
C HIS A 195 15.31 -37.97 -21.92
N GLU A 196 15.32 -36.71 -22.38
CA GLU A 196 15.66 -36.31 -23.75
C GLU A 196 17.17 -36.41 -24.01
N HIS A 197 17.99 -36.09 -23.01
CA HIS A 197 19.46 -36.02 -23.08
C HIS A 197 20.12 -37.13 -22.26
N ARG A 198 19.90 -38.39 -22.66
CA ARG A 198 20.38 -39.58 -21.92
C ARG A 198 21.90 -39.73 -21.90
N GLU A 199 22.57 -39.10 -22.85
CA GLU A 199 24.02 -39.01 -22.98
C GLU A 199 24.67 -38.22 -21.84
N LEU A 200 23.94 -37.28 -21.21
CA LEU A 200 24.48 -36.51 -20.11
C LEU A 200 24.83 -37.44 -18.94
N PRO A 201 26.01 -37.30 -18.32
CA PRO A 201 26.44 -38.15 -17.22
C PRO A 201 25.82 -37.69 -15.89
N LEU A 202 24.59 -37.21 -15.91
CA LEU A 202 23.89 -36.62 -14.78
C LEU A 202 22.71 -37.48 -14.33
N ARG A 203 22.34 -37.35 -13.06
CA ARG A 203 21.15 -37.97 -12.48
C ARG A 203 20.49 -37.03 -11.49
N ARG A 204 19.19 -37.19 -11.33
CA ARG A 204 18.47 -36.56 -10.21
C ARG A 204 18.86 -37.24 -8.90
N VAL A 205 18.73 -36.50 -7.80
CA VAL A 205 18.83 -37.02 -6.42
C VAL A 205 17.41 -37.34 -5.95
N PRO A 206 16.94 -38.60 -6.04
CA PRO A 206 15.55 -38.95 -5.73
C PRO A 206 15.21 -38.79 -4.24
N GLU A 207 16.19 -38.92 -3.35
CA GLU A 207 16.03 -38.78 -1.90
C GLU A 207 15.83 -37.32 -1.48
N TYR A 208 16.24 -36.37 -2.32
CA TYR A 208 16.07 -34.96 -2.02
C TYR A 208 14.60 -34.57 -2.15
N VAL A 209 13.97 -34.20 -1.04
CA VAL A 209 12.62 -33.63 -1.01
C VAL A 209 12.75 -32.15 -0.62
N PRO A 210 12.55 -31.20 -1.55
CA PRO A 210 12.64 -29.78 -1.25
C PRO A 210 11.45 -29.31 -0.39
N HIS A 211 11.69 -28.28 0.42
CA HIS A 211 10.61 -27.54 1.09
C HIS A 211 9.81 -26.67 0.11
N GLN A 212 10.46 -26.19 -0.95
CA GLN A 212 9.86 -25.37 -1.99
C GLN A 212 9.15 -26.26 -3.01
N ARG A 213 7.83 -26.31 -2.87
CA ARG A 213 6.91 -27.07 -3.71
C ARG A 213 5.65 -26.27 -3.96
N TRP A 214 5.02 -26.45 -5.11
CA TRP A 214 3.82 -25.74 -5.49
C TRP A 214 2.90 -26.64 -6.30
N ASN A 215 1.61 -26.31 -6.26
CA ASN A 215 0.61 -26.98 -7.07
C ASN A 215 0.45 -26.26 -8.41
N MET A 216 0.16 -27.00 -9.47
CA MET A 216 -0.15 -26.48 -10.79
C MET A 216 -1.66 -26.60 -11.02
N ALA A 217 -2.25 -25.56 -11.57
CA ALA A 217 -3.68 -25.47 -11.81
C ALA A 217 -3.97 -24.70 -13.10
N PHE A 218 -5.15 -24.91 -13.66
CA PHE A 218 -5.65 -24.07 -14.74
C PHE A 218 -6.26 -22.82 -14.14
N SER A 219 -6.19 -21.71 -14.85
CA SER A 219 -6.94 -20.52 -14.47
C SER A 219 -7.90 -20.13 -15.57
N VAL A 220 -9.08 -19.68 -15.17
CA VAL A 220 -10.09 -19.04 -16.03
C VAL A 220 -10.37 -17.64 -15.52
N ARG A 221 -11.15 -16.84 -16.26
CA ARG A 221 -11.62 -15.55 -15.73
C ARG A 221 -12.51 -15.80 -14.51
N ALA A 222 -12.41 -14.96 -13.48
CA ALA A 222 -13.20 -15.11 -12.25
C ALA A 222 -14.73 -15.13 -12.49
N LYS A 223 -15.20 -14.52 -13.58
CA LYS A 223 -16.61 -14.52 -13.99
C LYS A 223 -17.07 -15.83 -14.67
N ASP A 224 -16.15 -16.63 -15.21
CA ASP A 224 -16.47 -17.84 -15.98
C ASP A 224 -16.69 -19.05 -15.08
N LYS A 225 -17.58 -18.90 -14.08
CA LYS A 225 -17.84 -19.92 -13.06
C LYS A 225 -18.32 -21.25 -13.64
N ARG A 226 -19.08 -21.21 -14.73
CA ARG A 226 -19.57 -22.42 -15.43
C ARG A 226 -18.41 -23.19 -16.06
N LEU A 227 -17.57 -22.51 -16.83
CA LEU A 227 -16.37 -23.12 -17.44
C LEU A 227 -15.44 -23.70 -16.36
N LEU A 228 -15.22 -22.97 -15.26
CA LEU A 228 -14.46 -23.47 -14.13
C LEU A 228 -15.02 -24.77 -13.58
N ALA A 229 -16.33 -24.81 -13.31
CA ALA A 229 -16.99 -25.99 -12.78
C ALA A 229 -16.95 -27.17 -13.76
N ASP A 230 -17.01 -26.91 -15.08
CA ASP A 230 -16.89 -27.91 -16.12
C ASP A 230 -15.46 -28.48 -16.18
N ILE A 231 -14.45 -27.60 -16.13
CA ILE A 231 -13.03 -27.98 -16.02
C ILE A 231 -12.77 -28.81 -14.77
N ASP A 232 -13.30 -28.42 -13.62
CA ASP A 232 -13.13 -29.17 -12.36
C ASP A 232 -13.81 -30.55 -12.38
N ARG A 233 -14.93 -30.69 -13.08
CA ARG A 233 -15.53 -32.01 -13.32
C ARG A 233 -14.63 -32.85 -14.22
N ALA A 234 -14.14 -32.30 -15.32
CA ALA A 234 -13.26 -32.99 -16.25
C ALA A 234 -11.92 -33.40 -15.60
N LEU A 235 -11.31 -32.50 -14.82
CA LEU A 235 -10.07 -32.77 -14.08
C LEU A 235 -10.23 -33.95 -13.12
N ARG A 236 -11.32 -34.01 -12.34
CA ARG A 236 -11.60 -35.16 -11.47
C ARG A 236 -11.66 -36.49 -12.22
N MET A 237 -12.23 -36.51 -13.42
CA MET A 237 -12.29 -37.72 -14.25
C MET A 237 -10.92 -38.14 -14.79
N VAL A 238 -10.14 -37.21 -15.34
CA VAL A 238 -8.82 -37.53 -15.93
C VAL A 238 -7.75 -37.83 -14.88
N LEU A 239 -7.89 -37.29 -13.67
CA LEU A 239 -6.99 -37.58 -12.55
C LEU A 239 -7.24 -38.98 -11.96
N SER A 240 -8.50 -39.45 -11.95
CA SER A 240 -8.87 -40.75 -11.35
C SER A 240 -8.64 -41.95 -12.27
N ASN A 241 -8.57 -41.76 -13.59
CA ASN A 241 -8.42 -42.85 -14.56
C ASN A 241 -6.96 -43.15 -14.96
N GLY A 242 -5.98 -42.49 -14.33
CA GLY A 242 -4.55 -42.72 -14.55
C GLY A 242 -3.96 -42.12 -15.83
N GLN A 243 -4.77 -41.46 -16.68
CA GLN A 243 -4.30 -40.87 -17.94
C GLN A 243 -3.26 -39.78 -17.72
N VAL A 244 -3.43 -38.93 -16.71
CA VAL A 244 -2.46 -37.87 -16.36
C VAL A 244 -1.11 -38.48 -15.97
N SER A 245 -1.12 -39.58 -15.20
CA SER A 245 0.11 -40.28 -14.82
C SER A 245 0.86 -40.83 -16.04
N LYS A 246 0.10 -41.41 -16.97
CA LYS A 246 0.65 -41.96 -18.22
C LYS A 246 1.33 -40.87 -19.07
N VAL A 247 0.66 -39.75 -19.34
CA VAL A 247 1.21 -38.69 -20.22
C VAL A 247 2.40 -37.95 -19.61
N PHE A 248 2.52 -37.93 -18.27
CA PHE A 248 3.71 -37.45 -17.57
C PHE A 248 4.87 -38.44 -17.76
N SER A 249 4.62 -39.72 -17.53
CA SER A 249 5.65 -40.77 -17.62
C SER A 249 6.19 -40.94 -19.05
N GLU A 250 5.36 -40.75 -20.07
CA GLU A 250 5.78 -40.75 -21.49
C GLU A 250 6.79 -39.65 -21.81
N GLN A 251 6.80 -38.56 -21.03
CA GLN A 251 7.74 -37.44 -21.15
C GLN A 251 8.91 -37.55 -20.15
N GLY A 252 9.10 -38.72 -19.52
CA GLY A 252 10.18 -38.94 -18.55
C GLY A 252 9.95 -38.33 -17.17
N VAL A 253 8.78 -37.76 -16.90
CA VAL A 253 8.45 -37.11 -15.63
C VAL A 253 7.52 -38.01 -14.82
N ALA A 254 7.88 -38.32 -13.58
CA ALA A 254 6.99 -39.07 -12.69
C ALA A 254 5.82 -38.16 -12.28
N TYR A 255 4.58 -38.63 -12.46
CA TYR A 255 3.43 -37.87 -12.01
C TYR A 255 3.41 -37.77 -10.48
N ARG A 256 3.19 -36.55 -10.02
CA ARG A 256 3.05 -36.21 -8.62
C ARG A 256 1.66 -35.64 -8.42
N ALA A 257 0.87 -36.36 -7.63
CA ALA A 257 -0.43 -35.86 -7.21
C ALA A 257 -0.27 -34.47 -6.59
N PRO A 258 -1.24 -33.56 -6.78
CA PRO A 258 -1.27 -32.31 -6.07
C PRO A 258 -1.05 -32.52 -4.58
N PHE A 259 -0.26 -31.66 -3.96
CA PHE A 259 -0.11 -31.67 -2.53
C PHE A 259 -1.49 -31.39 -1.91
N ALA A 260 -2.00 -32.33 -1.12
CA ALA A 260 -3.39 -32.36 -0.65
C ALA A 260 -3.76 -31.07 0.07
N ASN A 261 -4.87 -30.47 -0.39
CA ASN A 261 -5.65 -29.38 0.20
C ASN A 261 -7.00 -29.29 -0.54
N THR A 262 -7.96 -30.13 -0.15
CA THR A 262 -9.35 -30.14 -0.67
C THR A 262 -10.16 -29.01 -0.01
N ASP A 263 -10.83 -28.19 -0.82
CA ASP A 263 -12.00 -27.34 -0.47
C ASP A 263 -11.90 -25.81 -0.69
N GLY A 264 -11.06 -25.33 -1.61
CA GLY A 264 -11.26 -24.00 -2.24
C GLY A 264 -11.20 -22.78 -1.31
N ARG A 265 -10.93 -22.96 -0.02
CA ARG A 265 -10.25 -21.97 0.82
C ARG A 265 -8.78 -22.04 0.47
N GLN A 266 -8.09 -20.90 0.46
CA GLN A 266 -6.64 -20.91 0.58
C GLN A 266 -6.31 -21.84 1.74
N VAL A 267 -5.71 -22.99 1.47
CA VAL A 267 -4.95 -23.63 2.52
C VAL A 267 -3.61 -22.93 2.48
N ALA A 268 -3.44 -22.02 3.44
CA ALA A 268 -2.13 -21.83 4.02
C ALA A 268 -1.59 -23.25 4.27
N TYR A 269 -0.59 -23.68 3.50
CA TYR A 269 0.26 -24.72 4.04
C TYR A 269 0.76 -24.13 5.34
N ASP A 270 0.35 -24.72 6.46
CA ASP A 270 0.46 -24.09 7.77
C ASP A 270 1.82 -23.40 7.90
N ALA A 271 1.78 -22.06 7.97
CA ALA A 271 2.99 -21.26 8.00
C ALA A 271 3.89 -21.70 9.15
N TRP A 272 3.27 -22.14 10.26
CA TRP A 272 3.97 -22.72 11.39
C TRP A 272 4.68 -24.02 11.03
N LYS A 273 4.01 -24.99 10.40
CA LYS A 273 4.64 -26.20 9.89
C LYS A 273 5.81 -25.92 8.94
N ARG A 274 5.67 -24.97 8.01
CA ARG A 274 6.78 -24.56 7.11
C ARG A 274 7.97 -24.01 7.89
N ILE A 275 7.71 -23.12 8.86
CA ILE A 275 8.73 -22.53 9.72
C ILE A 275 9.44 -23.60 10.55
N ARG A 276 8.68 -24.56 11.12
CA ARG A 276 9.21 -25.71 11.88
C ARG A 276 10.02 -26.66 11.02
N GLU A 277 9.57 -26.98 9.81
CA GLU A 277 10.31 -27.81 8.86
C GLU A 277 11.61 -27.15 8.40
N ARG A 278 11.59 -25.83 8.16
CA ARG A 278 12.79 -25.04 7.85
C ARG A 278 13.72 -24.89 9.06
N GLY A 279 13.18 -25.03 10.27
CA GLY A 279 13.90 -24.82 11.53
C GLY A 279 14.39 -23.38 11.70
N GLU A 280 13.76 -22.41 11.03
CA GLU A 280 14.19 -21.02 10.98
C GLU A 280 12.97 -20.08 10.89
N LEU A 281 12.97 -19.05 11.71
CA LEU A 281 12.04 -17.92 11.73
C LEU A 281 12.68 -16.70 11.05
N VAL A 282 12.03 -16.16 10.02
CA VAL A 282 12.53 -15.02 9.24
C VAL A 282 11.79 -13.76 9.65
N VAL A 283 12.52 -12.69 9.96
CA VAL A 283 11.93 -11.43 10.42
C VAL A 283 12.57 -10.26 9.68
N SER A 284 11.75 -9.41 9.04
CA SER A 284 12.23 -8.20 8.36
C SER A 284 12.26 -7.00 9.30
N MET A 285 13.36 -6.24 9.28
CA MET A 285 13.59 -5.08 10.16
C MET A 285 14.40 -3.98 9.46
N ASP A 286 14.32 -2.76 9.99
CA ASP A 286 15.15 -1.63 9.56
C ASP A 286 16.60 -1.80 10.09
N PRO A 287 17.65 -1.73 9.24
CA PRO A 287 19.03 -1.91 9.66
C PRO A 287 19.60 -0.79 10.55
N ALA A 288 18.93 0.36 10.67
CA ALA A 288 19.45 1.55 11.33
C ALA A 288 18.38 2.33 12.14
N ASN A 289 17.55 1.63 12.91
CA ASN A 289 16.43 2.21 13.67
C ASN A 289 16.52 1.97 15.19
N LEU A 290 17.65 2.35 15.81
CA LEU A 290 17.77 2.29 17.27
C LEU A 290 16.75 3.24 17.95
N PRO A 291 16.09 2.82 19.03
CA PRO A 291 16.36 1.64 19.86
C PRO A 291 15.75 0.31 19.37
N PHE A 292 14.98 0.31 18.29
CA PHE A 292 14.18 -0.83 17.87
C PHE A 292 15.00 -1.92 17.18
N SER A 293 15.79 -1.55 16.17
CA SER A 293 16.58 -2.51 15.39
C SER A 293 17.87 -1.91 14.85
N SER A 294 18.91 -2.74 14.75
CA SER A 294 20.16 -2.40 14.07
C SER A 294 20.86 -3.64 13.52
N ALA A 295 21.45 -3.51 12.33
CA ALA A 295 22.32 -4.52 11.75
C ALA A 295 23.66 -4.68 12.48
N LYS A 296 23.98 -3.80 13.44
CA LYS A 296 25.21 -3.89 14.24
C LYS A 296 25.02 -4.87 15.40
N GLU A 297 25.86 -5.91 15.45
CA GLU A 297 25.73 -6.98 16.43
C GLU A 297 25.94 -6.55 17.90
N ASP A 298 26.77 -5.53 18.13
CA ASP A 298 27.08 -5.01 19.47
C ASP A 298 25.89 -4.27 20.10
N ARG A 299 24.98 -3.76 19.27
CA ARG A 299 23.75 -3.06 19.68
C ARG A 299 22.60 -3.41 18.74
N PRO A 300 22.04 -4.62 18.83
CA PRO A 300 21.10 -5.13 17.84
C PRO A 300 19.71 -4.47 17.90
N GLY A 301 19.34 -3.82 19.00
CA GLY A 301 18.02 -3.20 19.18
C GLY A 301 17.01 -4.12 19.90
N LEU A 302 15.98 -3.50 20.46
CA LEU A 302 14.99 -4.19 21.30
C LEU A 302 14.17 -5.22 20.51
N ASP A 303 13.72 -4.90 19.31
CA ASP A 303 12.90 -5.80 18.50
C ASP A 303 13.73 -6.99 18.04
N VAL A 304 15.02 -6.80 17.75
CA VAL A 304 15.94 -7.91 17.46
C VAL A 304 16.12 -8.83 18.66
N GLU A 305 16.26 -8.29 19.87
CA GLU A 305 16.34 -9.10 21.08
C GLU A 305 15.05 -9.87 21.36
N LEU A 306 13.90 -9.25 21.13
CA LEU A 306 12.60 -9.91 21.24
C LEU A 306 12.41 -10.98 20.17
N ALA A 307 12.83 -10.74 18.93
CA ALA A 307 12.82 -11.74 17.87
C ALA A 307 13.73 -12.94 18.20
N ARG A 308 14.92 -12.70 18.77
CA ARG A 308 15.83 -13.75 19.26
C ARG A 308 15.19 -14.55 20.40
N ALA A 309 14.51 -13.89 21.33
CA ALA A 309 13.81 -14.55 22.42
C ALA A 309 12.62 -15.39 21.92
N LEU A 310 11.84 -14.85 20.97
CA LEU A 310 10.73 -15.55 20.34
C LEU A 310 11.20 -16.79 19.58
N ALA A 311 12.24 -16.67 18.76
CA ALA A 311 12.80 -17.81 18.02
C ALA A 311 13.28 -18.92 18.97
N ARG A 312 13.96 -18.57 20.08
CA ARG A 312 14.34 -19.55 21.12
C ARG A 312 13.14 -20.21 21.79
N GLU A 313 12.11 -19.45 22.12
CA GLU A 313 10.89 -19.98 22.74
C GLU A 313 10.13 -20.91 21.78
N LEU A 314 10.18 -20.65 20.48
CA LEU A 314 9.59 -21.48 19.43
C LEU A 314 10.51 -22.64 18.96
N ASP A 315 11.71 -22.76 19.53
CA ASP A 315 12.72 -23.76 19.16
C ASP A 315 13.09 -23.67 17.67
N LEU A 316 13.47 -22.47 17.22
CA LEU A 316 13.83 -22.11 15.85
C LEU A 316 15.10 -21.28 15.81
N ARG A 317 15.86 -21.35 14.70
CA ARG A 317 16.91 -20.37 14.38
C ARG A 317 16.26 -19.05 13.95
N LEU A 318 16.90 -17.91 14.19
CA LEU A 318 16.43 -16.61 13.71
C LEU A 318 17.26 -16.18 12.50
N ARG A 319 16.60 -15.80 11.42
CA ARG A 319 17.19 -15.05 10.29
C ARG A 319 16.57 -13.65 10.24
N LEU A 320 17.43 -12.64 10.22
CA LEU A 320 17.02 -11.24 10.10
C LEU A 320 17.22 -10.79 8.66
N GLU A 321 16.17 -10.25 8.07
CA GLU A 321 16.21 -9.60 6.76
C GLU A 321 16.20 -8.09 6.95
N TRP A 322 17.23 -7.41 6.43
CA TRP A 322 17.38 -5.98 6.55
C TRP A 322 16.80 -5.28 5.33
N ILE A 323 15.74 -4.49 5.53
CA ILE A 323 14.98 -3.88 4.43
C ILE A 323 15.69 -2.66 3.84
N ASP A 324 15.48 -2.39 2.54
CA ASP A 324 15.81 -1.10 1.95
C ASP A 324 14.70 -0.09 2.28
N VAL A 325 14.90 0.66 3.36
CA VAL A 325 13.93 1.63 3.90
C VAL A 325 13.52 2.73 2.91
N GLN A 326 14.22 2.90 1.78
CA GLN A 326 13.81 3.85 0.73
C GLN A 326 12.73 3.28 -0.20
N ARG A 327 12.54 1.95 -0.21
CA ARG A 327 11.72 1.23 -1.20
C ARG A 327 10.70 0.30 -0.56
N GLU A 328 11.00 -0.21 0.62
CA GLU A 328 10.30 -1.33 1.26
C GLU A 328 9.87 -0.99 2.69
N THR A 329 8.95 -1.79 3.23
CA THR A 329 8.53 -1.74 4.65
C THR A 329 8.48 -3.17 5.17
N ALA A 330 8.70 -3.38 6.48
CA ALA A 330 8.65 -4.72 7.07
C ALA A 330 7.31 -5.44 6.83
N ILE A 331 6.20 -4.70 6.81
CA ILE A 331 4.88 -5.26 6.49
C ILE A 331 4.73 -5.54 4.99
N GLY A 332 5.34 -4.72 4.12
CA GLY A 332 5.43 -5.00 2.67
C GLY A 332 6.13 -6.32 2.39
N GLU A 333 7.33 -6.51 2.95
CA GLU A 333 8.10 -7.75 2.87
C GLU A 333 7.33 -8.97 3.42
N LEU A 334 6.60 -8.79 4.52
CA LEU A 334 5.71 -9.82 5.07
C LEU A 334 4.62 -10.24 4.08
N LEU A 335 4.03 -9.28 3.37
CA LEU A 335 2.97 -9.51 2.39
C LEU A 335 3.51 -10.08 1.06
N ASP A 336 4.73 -9.73 0.69
CA ASP A 336 5.42 -10.26 -0.49
C ASP A 336 6.01 -11.66 -0.23
N GLY A 337 6.08 -12.08 1.03
CA GLY A 337 6.46 -13.43 1.45
C GLY A 337 7.94 -13.60 1.79
N GLU A 338 8.66 -12.49 1.90
CA GLU A 338 10.10 -12.43 2.16
C GLU A 338 10.44 -12.68 3.64
N CYS A 339 9.50 -12.40 4.57
CA CYS A 339 9.62 -12.77 5.98
C CYS A 339 8.36 -13.42 6.57
N ASP A 340 8.47 -13.98 7.77
CA ASP A 340 7.37 -14.64 8.47
C ASP A 340 6.63 -13.72 9.44
N LEU A 341 7.35 -12.78 10.07
CA LEU A 341 6.83 -11.86 11.08
C LEU A 341 7.37 -10.44 10.85
N ALA A 342 6.55 -9.44 11.15
CA ALA A 342 6.99 -8.05 11.29
C ALA A 342 6.74 -7.55 12.71
N PHE A 343 7.79 -7.09 13.39
CA PHE A 343 7.73 -6.60 14.77
C PHE A 343 7.34 -5.12 14.84
N GLY A 344 7.02 -4.63 16.04
CA GLY A 344 6.78 -3.22 16.29
C GLY A 344 5.47 -2.65 15.72
N ALA A 345 4.49 -3.50 15.36
CA ALA A 345 3.23 -3.03 14.79
C ALA A 345 2.33 -2.40 15.87
N ALA A 346 2.02 -1.11 15.73
CA ALA A 346 1.06 -0.42 16.58
C ALA A 346 -0.37 -0.77 16.15
N ILE A 347 -1.16 -1.36 17.04
CA ILE A 347 -2.55 -1.74 16.80
C ILE A 347 -3.51 -0.75 17.47
N ASP A 348 -4.46 -0.21 16.70
CA ASP A 348 -5.59 0.58 17.22
C ASP A 348 -6.91 0.19 16.53
N PRO A 349 -7.87 -0.42 17.26
CA PRO A 349 -9.19 -0.75 16.72
C PRO A 349 -10.01 0.48 16.24
N GLY A 350 -9.59 1.70 16.58
CA GLY A 350 -10.25 2.96 16.21
C GLY A 350 -9.44 3.88 15.29
N ALA A 351 -8.25 3.47 14.84
CA ALA A 351 -7.48 4.25 13.88
C ALA A 351 -8.15 4.16 12.50
N VAL A 352 -8.44 5.32 11.92
CA VAL A 352 -8.83 5.44 10.52
C VAL A 352 -7.58 5.90 9.77
N ASP A 353 -7.23 5.18 8.70
CA ASP A 353 -6.58 5.66 7.47
C ASP A 353 -5.18 5.16 7.03
N ASP A 354 -4.35 4.47 7.83
CA ASP A 354 -3.17 3.73 7.29
C ASP A 354 -3.42 2.20 7.19
N GLU A 355 -4.40 1.70 7.93
CA GLU A 355 -4.72 0.28 7.97
C GLU A 355 -5.66 -0.17 6.86
N GLU A 356 -6.26 0.67 6.00
CA GLU A 356 -7.17 0.14 4.96
C GLU A 356 -6.44 -0.66 3.85
N GLU A 357 -5.13 -0.44 3.69
CA GLU A 357 -4.28 -1.24 2.79
C GLU A 357 -3.85 -2.58 3.42
N LEU A 358 -3.80 -2.66 4.75
CA LEU A 358 -3.45 -3.86 5.54
C LEU A 358 -4.68 -4.59 6.11
N ALA A 359 -5.82 -3.90 6.16
CA ALA A 359 -7.07 -4.35 6.75
C ALA A 359 -7.56 -5.55 5.97
N GLY A 360 -7.48 -6.71 6.62
CA GLY A 360 -7.81 -7.96 5.99
C GLY A 360 -6.73 -8.54 5.08
N LYS A 361 -5.47 -8.08 5.16
CA LYS A 361 -4.28 -8.74 4.62
C LYS A 361 -3.31 -9.25 5.70
N VAL A 362 -3.31 -8.65 6.89
CA VAL A 362 -2.50 -9.08 8.04
C VAL A 362 -3.38 -9.44 9.24
N ILE A 363 -2.82 -10.23 10.16
CA ILE A 363 -3.35 -10.52 11.50
C ILE A 363 -2.25 -10.23 12.53
N TYR A 364 -2.62 -9.88 13.75
CA TYR A 364 -1.66 -9.48 14.78
C TYR A 364 -1.60 -10.47 15.94
N SER A 365 -0.44 -10.61 16.57
CA SER A 365 -0.30 -11.33 17.83
C SER A 365 -1.10 -10.67 18.95
N LYS A 366 -1.22 -11.33 20.11
CA LYS A 366 -1.56 -10.64 21.36
C LYS A 366 -0.55 -9.50 21.59
N PRO A 367 -1.02 -8.33 22.03
CA PRO A 367 -0.11 -7.23 22.30
C PRO A 367 0.77 -7.55 23.51
N TYR A 368 2.03 -7.12 23.46
CA TYR A 368 3.03 -7.47 24.48
C TYR A 368 3.55 -6.27 25.27
N TYR A 369 3.32 -5.04 24.80
CA TYR A 369 3.42 -3.82 25.60
C TYR A 369 2.54 -2.72 25.03
N GLY A 370 2.22 -1.74 25.88
CA GLY A 370 1.62 -0.47 25.50
C GLY A 370 2.68 0.63 25.41
N THR A 371 2.50 1.54 24.45
CA THR A 371 3.35 2.70 24.25
C THR A 371 2.53 3.91 23.80
N GLY A 372 3.16 5.06 23.62
CA GLY A 372 2.45 6.26 23.18
C GLY A 372 3.34 7.51 23.13
N TYR A 373 2.70 8.66 22.96
CA TYR A 373 3.36 9.95 23.05
C TYR A 373 3.51 10.37 24.51
N LEU A 374 4.73 10.73 24.91
CA LEU A 374 5.08 11.05 26.28
C LEU A 374 5.33 12.54 26.45
N LEU A 375 4.94 13.07 27.61
CA LEU A 375 5.37 14.38 28.06
C LEU A 375 6.76 14.32 28.68
N VAL A 376 7.65 15.22 28.25
CA VAL A 376 9.01 15.35 28.73
C VAL A 376 9.23 16.77 29.22
N VAL A 377 9.97 16.90 30.34
CA VAL A 377 10.31 18.16 31.01
C VAL A 377 11.80 18.19 31.35
N ARG A 378 12.30 19.36 31.75
CA ARG A 378 13.64 19.48 32.35
C ARG A 378 13.66 18.78 33.71
N ARG A 379 14.76 18.09 34.03
CA ARG A 379 14.94 17.38 35.29
C ARG A 379 14.85 18.36 36.46
N GLY A 380 14.04 18.02 37.46
CA GLY A 380 13.79 18.90 38.61
C GLY A 380 12.63 19.89 38.43
N PHE A 381 12.01 19.98 37.25
CA PHE A 381 10.71 20.68 37.08
C PHE A 381 9.51 19.85 37.57
N SER A 382 9.70 18.56 37.87
CA SER A 382 8.63 17.61 38.22
C SER A 382 8.38 17.41 39.72
N GLY A 383 9.31 17.82 40.58
CA GLY A 383 9.24 17.66 42.03
C GLY A 383 8.77 18.93 42.75
N SER A 384 8.08 18.77 43.87
CA SER A 384 7.50 19.83 44.72
C SER A 384 8.51 20.76 45.42
N GLY A 385 9.72 20.92 44.88
CA GLY A 385 10.87 21.52 45.57
C GLY A 385 11.59 22.67 44.84
N LEU A 386 11.22 23.05 43.62
CA LEU A 386 11.78 24.23 42.94
C LEU A 386 10.67 25.17 42.46
N ARG A 387 10.87 26.45 42.77
CA ARG A 387 9.95 27.57 42.59
C ARG A 387 9.62 27.79 41.10
N ASP A 388 8.32 27.81 40.79
CA ASP A 388 7.69 28.38 39.57
C ASP A 388 7.57 27.55 38.27
N GLY A 389 7.73 26.21 38.31
CA GLY A 389 7.36 25.32 37.19
C GLY A 389 6.02 24.60 37.39
N PRO A 390 5.09 24.52 36.40
CA PRO A 390 3.83 23.80 36.57
C PRO A 390 4.04 22.27 36.56
N CYS A 391 3.74 21.57 37.65
CA CYS A 391 3.63 20.11 37.66
C CYS A 391 2.38 19.68 36.89
N VAL A 392 2.50 19.34 35.61
CA VAL A 392 1.39 18.75 34.86
C VAL A 392 1.39 17.24 34.96
N LYS A 393 0.22 16.65 35.15
CA LYS A 393 0.05 15.18 35.18
C LYS A 393 -0.62 14.63 33.92
N SER A 394 -1.16 15.51 33.09
CA SER A 394 -1.87 15.18 31.85
C SER A 394 -1.56 16.21 30.76
N LEU A 395 -1.75 15.82 29.50
CA LEU A 395 -1.68 16.71 28.36
C LEU A 395 -2.82 17.73 28.39
N VAL A 396 -4.01 17.32 28.84
CA VAL A 396 -5.19 18.21 28.97
C VAL A 396 -4.91 19.44 29.82
N GLU A 397 -4.10 19.32 30.88
CA GLU A 397 -3.71 20.44 31.74
C GLU A 397 -2.91 21.53 31.02
N LEU A 398 -2.34 21.21 29.85
CA LEU A 398 -1.60 22.14 29.00
C LEU A 398 -2.50 22.89 28.00
N LYS A 399 -3.82 22.65 27.95
CA LYS A 399 -4.70 23.38 27.02
C LYS A 399 -4.66 24.90 27.20
N GLY A 400 -5.00 25.62 26.13
CA GLY A 400 -5.01 27.09 26.11
C GLY A 400 -3.59 27.68 26.11
N ASP A 401 -3.37 28.76 26.85
CA ASP A 401 -2.10 29.49 26.83
C ASP A 401 -0.90 28.67 27.34
N LYS A 402 -1.14 27.67 28.19
CA LYS A 402 -0.11 26.77 28.73
C LYS A 402 0.57 25.93 27.64
N SER A 403 -0.11 25.66 26.53
CA SER A 403 0.43 24.89 25.39
C SER A 403 1.39 25.69 24.51
N ARG A 404 1.53 27.02 24.71
CA ARG A 404 2.38 27.89 23.88
C ARG A 404 3.87 27.50 23.90
N ARG A 405 4.29 26.81 24.97
CA ARG A 405 5.63 26.27 25.17
C ARG A 405 5.63 24.74 25.21
N LEU A 406 4.63 24.10 24.60
CA LEU A 406 4.65 22.68 24.25
C LEU A 406 5.33 22.50 22.89
N GLY A 407 6.28 21.58 22.76
CA GLY A 407 6.97 21.26 21.51
C GLY A 407 6.71 19.83 21.04
N THR A 408 6.69 19.61 19.73
CA THR A 408 6.63 18.30 19.08
C THR A 408 7.37 18.35 17.75
N ASP A 409 7.74 17.19 17.21
CA ASP A 409 8.27 17.07 15.86
C ASP A 409 7.18 17.35 14.79
N ALA A 410 7.55 18.04 13.72
CA ALA A 410 6.63 18.50 12.68
C ALA A 410 6.14 17.34 11.82
N GLY A 411 4.84 17.28 11.53
CA GLY A 411 4.25 16.25 10.68
C GLY A 411 4.06 14.90 11.35
N SER A 412 4.34 14.76 12.66
CA SER A 412 4.06 13.54 13.42
C SER A 412 2.59 13.40 13.81
N VAL A 413 2.20 12.22 14.30
CA VAL A 413 0.84 12.00 14.84
C VAL A 413 0.58 12.91 16.04
N ALA A 414 1.59 13.19 16.87
CA ALA A 414 1.49 14.18 17.95
C ALA A 414 1.22 15.59 17.43
N ASP A 415 1.92 16.04 16.38
CA ASP A 415 1.63 17.34 15.76
C ASP A 415 0.17 17.44 15.31
N TYR A 416 -0.30 16.40 14.60
CA TYR A 416 -1.67 16.32 14.12
C TYR A 416 -2.68 16.35 15.27
N TYR A 417 -2.50 15.48 16.27
CA TYR A 417 -3.39 15.38 17.43
C TYR A 417 -3.46 16.71 18.20
N LEU A 418 -2.30 17.29 18.51
CA LEU A 418 -2.20 18.53 19.24
C LEU A 418 -2.89 19.67 18.47
N ARG A 419 -2.74 19.72 17.15
CA ARG A 419 -3.42 20.69 16.29
C ARG A 419 -4.94 20.52 16.35
N GLN A 420 -5.44 19.31 16.15
CA GLN A 420 -6.88 19.02 16.13
C GLN A 420 -7.57 19.36 17.46
N HIS A 421 -6.85 19.20 18.57
CA HIS A 421 -7.39 19.42 19.91
C HIS A 421 -7.08 20.83 20.47
N GLY A 422 -6.60 21.74 19.62
CA GLY A 422 -6.46 23.17 19.94
C GLY A 422 -5.20 23.56 20.73
N TYR A 423 -4.17 22.72 20.76
CA TYR A 423 -2.90 23.04 21.43
C TYR A 423 -2.01 23.93 20.55
N ARG A 424 -1.48 25.02 21.12
CA ARG A 424 -0.58 25.99 20.49
C ARG A 424 0.88 25.50 20.47
N ARG A 425 1.11 24.27 19.97
CA ARG A 425 2.43 23.63 19.96
C ARG A 425 3.47 24.39 19.11
N ARG A 426 4.75 24.23 19.45
CA ARG A 426 5.91 24.57 18.60
C ARG A 426 6.37 23.33 17.85
N LEU A 427 6.73 23.52 16.58
CA LEU A 427 7.13 22.44 15.69
C LEU A 427 8.64 22.47 15.48
N PHE A 428 9.24 21.29 15.50
CA PHE A 428 10.67 21.10 15.27
C PHE A 428 10.87 20.05 14.19
N ARG A 429 11.97 20.14 13.44
CA ARG A 429 12.23 19.22 12.32
C ARG A 429 12.46 17.78 12.78
N THR A 430 12.99 17.57 13.97
CA THR A 430 13.33 16.25 14.51
C THR A 430 13.01 16.19 16.00
N GLN A 431 12.76 14.99 16.52
CA GLN A 431 12.55 14.77 17.95
C GLN A 431 13.75 15.27 18.79
N LEU A 432 14.99 15.05 18.34
CA LEU A 432 16.18 15.56 19.01
C LEU A 432 16.20 17.10 19.09
N ALA A 433 15.72 17.80 18.06
CA ALA A 433 15.61 19.26 18.09
C ALA A 433 14.55 19.75 19.08
N VAL A 434 13.44 18.99 19.27
CA VAL A 434 12.47 19.26 20.34
C VAL A 434 13.16 19.20 21.71
N LEU A 435 13.90 18.10 21.97
CA LEU A 435 14.57 17.88 23.25
C LEU A 435 15.67 18.91 23.51
N LYS A 436 16.47 19.25 22.49
CA LYS A 436 17.46 20.32 22.61
C LYS A 436 16.79 21.65 22.97
N SER A 437 15.70 22.01 22.31
CA SER A 437 14.96 23.24 22.64
C SER A 437 14.33 23.19 24.04
N LEU A 438 13.97 22.01 24.55
CA LEU A 438 13.49 21.84 25.91
C LEU A 438 14.63 22.05 26.92
N HIS A 439 15.80 21.49 26.66
CA HIS A 439 17.00 21.70 27.47
C HIS A 439 17.39 23.18 27.52
N ASP A 440 17.48 23.84 26.36
CA ASP A 440 17.90 25.24 26.22
C ASP A 440 16.88 26.26 26.80
N GLY A 441 15.72 25.81 27.29
CA GLY A 441 14.68 26.72 27.78
C GLY A 441 13.75 27.29 26.71
N GLY A 442 13.88 26.90 25.44
CA GLY A 442 13.02 27.37 24.35
C GLY A 442 11.56 26.91 24.47
N ILE A 443 11.33 25.72 25.03
CA ILE A 443 10.01 25.15 25.38
C ILE A 443 10.01 24.66 26.83
N ASP A 444 8.82 24.42 27.39
CA ASP A 444 8.64 23.93 28.77
C ASP A 444 8.23 22.46 28.82
N TYR A 445 7.58 21.97 27.75
CA TYR A 445 7.15 20.59 27.62
C TYR A 445 7.46 20.11 26.21
N ALA A 446 7.89 18.86 26.06
CA ALA A 446 7.90 18.17 24.79
C ALA A 446 6.85 17.05 24.81
N TYR A 447 6.07 16.90 23.75
CA TYR A 447 5.16 15.78 23.53
C TYR A 447 5.68 14.98 22.35
N VAL A 448 6.29 13.83 22.63
CA VAL A 448 7.11 13.11 21.65
C VAL A 448 6.99 11.60 21.83
N TRP A 449 7.25 10.83 20.77
CA TRP A 449 7.10 9.37 20.78
C TRP A 449 8.00 8.67 21.81
N ALA A 450 7.61 7.50 22.29
CA ALA A 450 8.24 6.80 23.41
C ALA A 450 9.72 6.41 23.20
N ASN A 451 10.22 6.36 21.96
CA ASN A 451 11.66 6.21 21.71
C ASN A 451 12.50 7.34 22.36
N VAL A 452 11.85 8.41 22.84
CA VAL A 452 12.47 9.46 23.65
C VAL A 452 13.26 8.93 24.84
N GLY A 453 12.84 7.86 25.51
CA GLY A 453 13.60 7.36 26.66
C GLY A 453 15.01 6.85 26.29
N TRP A 454 15.16 6.25 25.11
CA TRP A 454 16.48 5.92 24.55
C TRP A 454 17.31 7.17 24.23
N ILE A 455 16.67 8.19 23.66
CA ILE A 455 17.35 9.46 23.35
C ILE A 455 17.84 10.09 24.65
N LEU A 456 17.01 10.18 25.69
CA LEU A 456 17.39 10.72 27.00
C LEU A 456 18.56 9.96 27.65
N HIS A 457 18.62 8.64 27.48
CA HIS A 457 19.73 7.83 27.97
C HIS A 457 21.03 8.10 27.18
N THR A 458 20.93 8.28 25.86
CA THR A 458 22.09 8.52 24.98
C THR A 458 22.54 9.98 24.92
N THR A 459 21.71 10.91 25.41
CA THR A 459 22.02 12.34 25.56
C THR A 459 21.80 12.81 27.02
N PRO A 460 22.53 12.25 28.01
CA PRO A 460 22.34 12.59 29.42
C PRO A 460 22.61 14.07 29.73
N GLU A 461 23.37 14.76 28.90
CA GLU A 461 23.69 16.18 28.98
C GLU A 461 22.47 17.10 28.85
N PHE A 462 21.38 16.64 28.24
CA PHE A 462 20.17 17.46 28.11
C PHE A 462 19.40 17.63 29.43
N GLU A 463 19.77 16.94 30.52
CA GLU A 463 19.13 17.06 31.84
C GLU A 463 17.59 17.07 31.76
N LEU A 464 17.01 16.14 30.99
CA LEU A 464 15.57 15.99 30.81
C LEU A 464 15.07 14.70 31.47
N GLU A 465 13.77 14.64 31.68
CA GLU A 465 13.05 13.46 32.15
C GLU A 465 11.64 13.40 31.57
N VAL A 466 11.14 12.17 31.37
CA VAL A 466 9.70 11.96 31.15
C VAL A 466 8.97 12.40 32.41
N VAL A 467 7.84 13.10 32.26
CA VAL A 467 7.02 13.55 33.40
C VAL A 467 6.72 12.34 34.32
N PRO A 468 7.14 12.37 35.59
CA PRO A 468 6.96 11.25 36.50
C PRO A 468 5.49 10.86 36.65
N GLY A 469 5.19 9.58 36.43
CA GLY A 469 3.84 9.03 36.52
C GLY A 469 2.92 9.39 35.35
N TYR A 470 3.43 10.04 34.30
CA TYR A 470 2.64 10.31 33.10
C TYR A 470 2.29 9.00 32.36
N VAL A 471 1.00 8.84 32.06
CA VAL A 471 0.49 7.77 31.22
C VAL A 471 0.04 8.40 29.90
N PRO A 472 0.52 7.93 28.73
CA PRO A 472 0.15 8.48 27.44
C PRO A 472 -1.36 8.46 27.25
N GLU A 473 -1.92 9.63 26.93
CA GLU A 473 -3.33 9.76 26.49
C GLU A 473 -3.48 9.24 25.06
N ASP A 474 -2.51 9.57 24.20
CA ASP A 474 -2.37 8.96 22.88
C ASP A 474 -1.46 7.74 22.99
N HIS A 475 -2.12 6.58 23.06
CA HIS A 475 -1.47 5.31 23.32
C HIS A 475 -1.90 4.22 22.33
N TRP A 476 -0.99 3.28 22.11
CA TRP A 476 -1.18 2.11 21.25
C TRP A 476 -0.65 0.87 21.94
N ASN A 477 -1.25 -0.25 21.60
CA ASN A 477 -0.69 -1.54 21.93
C ASN A 477 0.25 -1.98 20.80
N ILE A 478 1.37 -2.59 21.14
CA ILE A 478 2.33 -3.10 20.15
C ILE A 478 2.18 -4.63 20.03
N ALA A 479 2.10 -5.10 18.80
CA ALA A 479 1.94 -6.50 18.43
C ALA A 479 2.93 -6.91 17.31
N ILE A 480 2.95 -8.20 17.01
CA ILE A 480 3.70 -8.78 15.89
C ILE A 480 2.71 -9.03 14.76
N ALA A 481 2.98 -8.53 13.56
CA ALA A 481 2.16 -8.76 12.38
C ALA A 481 2.53 -10.07 11.66
N MET A 482 1.51 -10.76 11.16
CA MET A 482 1.55 -11.98 10.36
C MET A 482 0.60 -11.83 9.16
N ARG A 483 0.72 -12.67 8.13
CA ARG A 483 -0.24 -12.63 7.01
C ARG A 483 -1.60 -13.15 7.45
N ARG A 484 -2.66 -12.64 6.84
CA ARG A 484 -4.01 -13.19 7.03
C ARG A 484 -4.06 -14.64 6.56
N GLY A 485 -4.59 -15.51 7.41
CA GLY A 485 -4.62 -16.96 7.19
C GLY A 485 -3.51 -17.72 7.92
N ASP A 486 -2.51 -17.04 8.51
CA ASP A 486 -1.46 -17.66 9.33
C ASP A 486 -1.96 -17.91 10.78
N ASP A 487 -3.17 -18.48 10.94
CA ASP A 487 -3.87 -18.59 12.23
C ASP A 487 -3.16 -19.54 13.23
N GLU A 488 -2.56 -20.63 12.73
CA GLU A 488 -1.81 -21.59 13.56
C GLU A 488 -0.46 -21.01 14.01
N LEU A 489 0.26 -20.33 13.10
CA LEU A 489 1.43 -19.53 13.47
C LEU A 489 1.08 -18.49 14.53
N LYS A 490 -0.05 -17.79 14.36
CA LYS A 490 -0.53 -16.84 15.35
C LYS A 490 -0.78 -17.50 16.71
N HIS A 491 -1.35 -18.71 16.75
CA HIS A 491 -1.57 -19.42 18.02
C HIS A 491 -0.26 -19.68 18.76
N HIS A 492 0.78 -20.14 18.06
CA HIS A 492 2.09 -20.39 18.63
C HIS A 492 2.82 -19.10 19.04
N VAL A 493 2.78 -18.07 18.19
CA VAL A 493 3.34 -16.74 18.50
C VAL A 493 2.64 -16.13 19.71
N ASP A 494 1.31 -16.20 19.80
CA ASP A 494 0.55 -15.69 20.94
C ASP A 494 0.96 -16.36 22.25
N ALA A 495 1.11 -17.69 22.25
CA ALA A 495 1.53 -18.45 23.42
C ALA A 495 2.95 -18.08 23.85
N ALA A 496 3.88 -18.02 22.90
CA ALA A 496 5.27 -17.66 23.15
C ALA A 496 5.41 -16.21 23.65
N VAL A 497 4.77 -15.25 22.97
CA VAL A 497 4.75 -13.84 23.36
C VAL A 497 4.16 -13.66 24.76
N GLN A 498 3.08 -14.37 25.09
CA GLN A 498 2.48 -14.32 26.42
C GLN A 498 3.45 -14.83 27.49
N LYS A 499 4.18 -15.92 27.23
CA LYS A 499 5.20 -16.44 28.16
C LYS A 499 6.38 -15.49 28.31
N LEU A 500 6.86 -14.89 27.22
CA LEU A 500 7.93 -13.88 27.23
C LEU A 500 7.52 -12.59 27.96
N ALA A 501 6.24 -12.21 27.90
CA ALA A 501 5.72 -11.10 28.67
C ALA A 501 5.63 -11.46 30.17
N GLN A 502 5.10 -12.64 30.50
CA GLN A 502 4.91 -13.10 31.88
C GLN A 502 6.22 -13.36 32.62
N ASN A 503 7.25 -13.85 31.94
CA ASN A 503 8.56 -14.11 32.56
C ASN A 503 9.47 -12.87 32.63
N GLY A 504 8.98 -11.70 32.22
CA GLY A 504 9.71 -10.43 32.30
C GLY A 504 10.75 -10.21 31.18
N THR A 505 10.80 -11.07 30.15
CA THR A 505 11.72 -10.87 29.02
C THR A 505 11.43 -9.56 28.28
N VAL A 506 10.15 -9.29 28.03
CA VAL A 506 9.70 -8.06 27.32
C VAL A 506 10.07 -6.80 28.10
N SER A 507 9.71 -6.73 29.39
CA SER A 507 10.00 -5.57 30.23
C SER A 507 11.51 -5.37 30.44
N SER A 508 12.28 -6.45 30.54
CA SER A 508 13.75 -6.39 30.64
C SER A 508 14.39 -5.84 29.36
N ALA A 509 13.92 -6.25 28.18
CA ALA A 509 14.40 -5.72 26.90
C ALA A 509 14.08 -4.22 26.78
N LEU A 510 12.83 -3.81 27.01
CA LEU A 510 12.42 -2.40 26.99
C LEU A 510 13.24 -1.56 27.97
N SER A 511 13.54 -2.09 29.16
CA SER A 511 14.37 -1.40 30.17
C SER A 511 15.82 -1.24 29.73
N ARG A 512 16.44 -2.24 29.08
CA ARG A 512 17.81 -2.14 28.54
C ARG A 512 17.95 -1.04 27.48
N TYR A 513 16.91 -0.86 26.68
CA TYR A 513 16.87 0.20 25.67
C TYR A 513 16.18 1.48 26.18
N HIS A 514 15.93 1.58 27.49
CA HIS A 514 15.33 2.74 28.14
C HIS A 514 14.02 3.20 27.48
N VAL A 515 13.26 2.31 26.83
CA VAL A 515 11.98 2.64 26.21
C VAL A 515 10.88 2.59 27.28
N PRO A 516 10.22 3.72 27.60
CA PRO A 516 9.12 3.74 28.54
C PRO A 516 7.96 2.93 27.97
N HIS A 517 7.40 2.08 28.80
CA HIS A 517 6.39 1.12 28.38
C HIS A 517 5.35 0.94 29.47
N PHE A 518 4.19 0.44 29.04
CA PHE A 518 3.05 0.15 29.89
C PHE A 518 2.62 -1.30 29.64
N PRO A 519 1.94 -1.94 30.60
CA PRO A 519 1.14 -3.12 30.29
C PRO A 519 0.21 -2.81 29.11
N PRO A 520 -0.10 -3.78 28.22
CA PRO A 520 -1.06 -3.56 27.15
C PRO A 520 -2.36 -2.93 27.68
N PHE A 521 -2.76 -1.81 27.08
CA PHE A 521 -3.94 -1.06 27.49
C PHE A 521 -5.20 -1.90 27.21
N VAL A 522 -5.99 -2.16 28.24
CA VAL A 522 -7.25 -2.92 28.17
C VAL A 522 -8.39 -1.94 27.92
N LYS A 523 -9.08 -2.02 26.77
CA LYS A 523 -10.33 -1.26 26.56
C LYS A 523 -11.52 -2.01 27.20
N PRO A 524 -12.47 -1.30 27.83
CA PRO A 524 -13.75 -1.88 28.22
C PRO A 524 -14.45 -2.47 26.99
N GLN A 525 -15.14 -3.59 27.19
CA GLN A 525 -16.02 -4.20 26.19
C GLN A 525 -17.09 -3.16 25.79
N GLN A 526 -16.88 -2.43 24.70
CA GLN A 526 -17.92 -1.56 24.15
C GLN A 526 -18.96 -2.44 23.47
N THR A 527 -20.06 -2.64 24.19
CA THR A 527 -21.37 -3.00 23.66
C THR A 527 -21.73 -2.08 22.51
N GLY A 528 -22.01 -2.68 21.35
CA GLY A 528 -22.38 -1.96 20.15
C GLY A 528 -21.19 -1.28 19.50
N ALA A 529 -20.63 -1.94 18.48
CA ALA A 529 -19.93 -1.19 17.44
C ALA A 529 -20.88 -0.06 17.01
N ILE A 530 -20.53 1.18 17.32
CA ILE A 530 -21.07 2.30 16.56
C ILE A 530 -20.52 2.05 15.15
N HIS A 531 -21.31 1.33 14.34
CA HIS A 531 -21.17 1.37 12.90
C HIS A 531 -21.38 2.82 12.52
N ARG A 532 -20.30 3.60 12.48
CA ARG A 532 -20.27 4.78 11.63
C ARG A 532 -20.56 4.24 10.24
N LYS A 533 -21.69 4.65 9.65
CA LYS A 533 -21.91 4.43 8.22
C LYS A 533 -20.63 4.88 7.51
N PRO A 534 -20.12 4.11 6.53
CA PRO A 534 -18.98 4.56 5.75
C PRO A 534 -19.34 5.93 5.17
N THR A 535 -18.75 6.99 5.73
CA THR A 535 -18.81 8.33 5.16
C THR A 535 -17.57 8.47 4.29
N ASP A 536 -17.78 8.33 2.97
CA ASP A 536 -16.97 8.82 1.85
C ASP A 536 -15.45 8.96 2.05
N ARG A 537 -14.78 7.86 2.39
CA ARG A 537 -13.32 7.77 2.27
C ARG A 537 -12.98 6.61 1.35
N GLY A 538 -12.41 6.98 0.20
CA GLY A 538 -12.28 6.13 -0.98
C GLY A 538 -13.37 6.39 -2.01
N LEU A 539 -12.96 6.37 -3.30
CA LEU A 539 -13.74 6.20 -4.52
C LEU A 539 -15.26 6.36 -4.36
N GLU A 540 -15.88 7.39 -4.96
CA GLU A 540 -17.34 7.63 -4.92
C GLU A 540 -18.14 6.31 -4.93
N PRO A 541 -19.22 6.15 -4.13
CA PRO A 541 -19.93 4.88 -3.90
C PRO A 541 -20.39 4.08 -5.15
N GLN A 542 -20.29 4.65 -6.36
CA GLN A 542 -20.69 4.10 -7.66
C GLN A 542 -19.50 3.70 -8.55
N MET A 543 -18.29 3.62 -7.99
CA MET A 543 -17.07 3.59 -8.77
C MET A 543 -16.69 2.24 -9.41
N HIS A 544 -16.51 2.22 -10.73
CA HIS A 544 -15.91 1.10 -11.46
C HIS A 544 -14.42 1.34 -11.78
N ARG A 545 -13.59 0.28 -11.69
CA ARG A 545 -12.16 0.32 -12.06
C ARG A 545 -12.00 0.69 -13.54
N ARG A 546 -11.26 1.77 -13.85
CA ARG A 546 -10.88 2.13 -15.22
C ARG A 546 -10.22 0.96 -15.95
N GLN A 547 -10.73 0.61 -17.12
CA GLN A 547 -10.06 -0.30 -18.04
C GLN A 547 -8.81 0.37 -18.61
N ARG A 548 -7.64 -0.26 -18.43
CA ARG A 548 -6.40 0.20 -19.06
C ARG A 548 -6.39 -0.22 -20.53
N SER A 549 -6.23 0.76 -21.42
CA SER A 549 -5.96 0.51 -22.83
C SER A 549 -4.60 -0.16 -23.05
N LYS A 550 -4.48 -0.99 -24.08
CA LYS A 550 -3.29 -1.80 -24.41
C LYS A 550 -2.34 -1.14 -25.42
N THR A 551 -2.67 0.05 -25.92
CA THR A 551 -1.85 0.86 -26.83
C THR A 551 -1.16 1.97 -26.03
N ASP A 552 0.12 2.27 -26.30
CA ASP A 552 0.81 3.42 -25.69
C ASP A 552 0.22 4.71 -26.25
N TYR A 553 -0.79 5.20 -25.55
CA TYR A 553 -1.45 6.47 -25.83
C TYR A 553 -0.86 7.55 -24.94
N GLY A 554 -0.65 8.74 -25.51
CA GLY A 554 -0.39 9.96 -24.72
C GLY A 554 -1.50 10.19 -23.68
N GLY A 555 -1.22 10.98 -22.65
CA GLY A 555 -2.12 11.21 -21.53
C GLY A 555 -3.51 11.69 -21.94
N LEU A 556 -3.59 12.53 -22.98
CA LEU A 556 -4.86 13.06 -23.49
C LEU A 556 -5.68 11.98 -24.18
N GLN A 557 -5.04 11.11 -24.94
CA GLN A 557 -5.71 10.04 -25.65
C GLN A 557 -6.20 8.94 -24.69
N ARG A 558 -5.49 8.71 -23.58
CA ARG A 558 -5.99 7.85 -22.49
C ARG A 558 -7.24 8.43 -21.83
N LEU A 559 -7.25 9.74 -21.58
CA LEU A 559 -8.42 10.45 -21.04
C LEU A 559 -9.62 10.37 -21.99
N ARG A 560 -9.43 10.68 -23.28
CA ARG A 560 -10.50 10.61 -24.29
C ARG A 560 -11.05 9.20 -24.45
N SER A 561 -10.18 8.19 -24.42
CA SER A 561 -10.60 6.79 -24.46
C SER A 561 -11.37 6.36 -23.20
N ALA A 562 -11.07 6.95 -22.05
CA ALA A 562 -11.77 6.65 -20.80
C ALA A 562 -13.09 7.40 -20.66
N GLY A 563 -13.28 8.51 -21.37
CA GLY A 563 -14.46 9.38 -21.25
C GLY A 563 -14.58 10.07 -19.89
N GLU A 564 -13.50 10.11 -19.13
CA GLU A 564 -13.44 10.59 -17.74
C GLU A 564 -12.11 11.33 -17.52
N LEU A 565 -12.08 12.38 -16.70
CA LEU A 565 -10.88 13.03 -16.16
C LEU A 565 -10.83 12.77 -14.66
N VAL A 566 -9.78 12.09 -14.17
CA VAL A 566 -9.60 11.89 -12.72
C VAL A 566 -8.70 12.97 -12.13
N VAL A 567 -9.25 13.84 -11.30
CA VAL A 567 -8.54 14.97 -10.68
C VAL A 567 -8.22 14.68 -9.21
N GLY A 568 -6.96 14.80 -8.83
CA GLY A 568 -6.53 14.73 -7.43
C GLY A 568 -6.76 16.07 -6.72
N LEU A 569 -7.56 16.07 -5.65
CA LEU A 569 -7.88 17.25 -4.82
C LEU A 569 -7.71 16.95 -3.33
N ASP A 570 -7.51 17.98 -2.52
CA ASP A 570 -7.41 17.87 -1.06
C ASP A 570 -8.78 17.65 -0.43
N HIS A 571 -8.91 16.69 0.49
CA HIS A 571 -10.20 16.35 1.11
C HIS A 571 -10.67 17.34 2.19
N ASN A 572 -9.80 18.24 2.68
CA ASN A 572 -10.14 19.18 3.75
C ASN A 572 -9.29 20.47 3.70
N ASN A 573 -9.41 21.23 2.61
CA ASN A 573 -8.65 22.46 2.41
C ASN A 573 -9.49 23.56 1.76
N LEU A 574 -10.58 23.97 2.41
CA LEU A 574 -11.33 25.15 1.97
C LEU A 574 -10.45 26.43 2.03
N PRO A 575 -10.60 27.35 1.07
CA PRO A 575 -11.64 27.41 0.02
C PRO A 575 -11.36 26.56 -1.23
N PHE A 576 -10.27 25.80 -1.28
CA PHE A 576 -9.80 25.15 -2.51
C PHE A 576 -10.57 23.87 -2.82
N SER A 577 -10.68 22.96 -1.84
CA SER A 577 -11.45 21.73 -2.02
C SER A 577 -11.80 21.08 -0.66
N THR A 578 -12.98 20.47 -0.57
CA THR A 578 -13.42 19.63 0.54
C THR A 578 -14.40 18.59 0.03
N VAL A 579 -14.47 17.43 0.69
CA VAL A 579 -15.47 16.38 0.41
C VAL A 579 -16.72 16.49 1.30
N HIS A 580 -16.63 17.21 2.43
CA HIS A 580 -17.72 17.31 3.42
C HIS A 580 -18.11 18.77 3.71
N PRO A 581 -19.41 19.06 3.91
CA PRO A 581 -20.57 18.15 3.86
C PRO A 581 -20.97 17.71 2.44
N GLU A 582 -20.61 18.48 1.42
CA GLU A 582 -20.68 18.12 0.00
C GLU A 582 -19.37 18.52 -0.68
N ALA A 583 -19.04 17.81 -1.77
CA ALA A 583 -17.88 18.13 -2.59
C ALA A 583 -17.97 19.58 -3.11
N SER A 584 -17.05 20.41 -2.67
CA SER A 584 -17.07 21.84 -2.98
C SER A 584 -15.68 22.44 -2.88
N GLY A 585 -15.48 23.59 -3.52
CA GLY A 585 -14.24 24.35 -3.48
C GLY A 585 -13.87 24.93 -4.84
N LEU A 586 -12.96 25.89 -4.82
CA LEU A 586 -12.43 26.56 -6.00
C LEU A 586 -11.77 25.58 -6.98
N ASP A 587 -10.85 24.74 -6.52
CA ASP A 587 -10.16 23.76 -7.37
C ASP A 587 -11.10 22.61 -7.78
N TYR A 588 -12.13 22.32 -6.98
CA TYR A 588 -13.19 21.38 -7.33
C TYR A 588 -14.06 21.90 -8.50
N GLU A 589 -14.47 23.17 -8.46
CA GLU A 589 -15.24 23.76 -9.56
C GLU A 589 -14.38 23.91 -10.83
N ILE A 590 -13.10 24.29 -10.71
CA ILE A 590 -12.18 24.34 -11.84
C ILE A 590 -11.96 22.96 -12.44
N ALA A 591 -11.89 21.90 -11.63
CA ALA A 591 -11.84 20.52 -12.12
C ALA A 591 -13.06 20.19 -13.00
N GLY A 592 -14.25 20.65 -12.61
CA GLY A 592 -15.48 20.50 -13.39
C GLY A 592 -15.41 21.22 -14.73
N LEU A 593 -14.98 22.48 -14.73
CA LEU A 593 -14.79 23.27 -15.95
C LEU A 593 -13.77 22.62 -16.89
N LEU A 594 -12.68 22.08 -16.34
CA LEU A 594 -11.64 21.41 -17.11
C LEU A 594 -12.15 20.11 -17.76
N ALA A 595 -12.92 19.30 -17.02
CA ALA A 595 -13.54 18.10 -17.57
C ALA A 595 -14.53 18.43 -18.70
N GLU A 596 -15.35 19.47 -18.51
CA GLU A 596 -16.29 19.98 -19.52
C GLU A 596 -15.57 20.41 -20.81
N GLN A 597 -14.51 21.21 -20.70
CA GLN A 597 -13.70 21.64 -21.85
C GLN A 597 -13.02 20.49 -22.58
N LEU A 598 -12.57 19.47 -21.82
CA LEU A 598 -11.96 18.28 -22.40
C LEU A 598 -12.99 17.29 -22.97
N GLY A 599 -14.29 17.56 -22.82
CA GLY A 599 -15.38 16.74 -23.34
C GLY A 599 -15.52 15.40 -22.61
N VAL A 600 -15.20 15.34 -21.32
CA VAL A 600 -15.23 14.12 -20.50
C VAL A 600 -15.94 14.35 -19.18
N SER A 601 -16.34 13.26 -18.52
CA SER A 601 -16.89 13.32 -17.16
C SER A 601 -15.81 13.67 -16.14
N LEU A 602 -16.16 14.40 -15.08
CA LEU A 602 -15.25 14.64 -13.95
C LEU A 602 -15.33 13.46 -12.98
N ARG A 603 -14.17 13.08 -12.45
CA ARG A 603 -14.09 12.28 -11.23
C ARG A 603 -13.00 12.79 -10.31
N VAL A 604 -13.27 12.84 -9.01
CA VAL A 604 -12.31 13.33 -8.02
C VAL A 604 -11.66 12.17 -7.26
N TYR A 605 -10.35 12.25 -7.10
CA TYR A 605 -9.58 11.45 -6.15
C TYR A 605 -9.18 12.35 -4.97
N TRP A 606 -9.78 12.09 -3.82
CA TRP A 606 -9.50 12.83 -2.58
C TRP A 606 -8.16 12.34 -1.97
N ALA A 607 -7.17 13.22 -1.95
CA ALA A 607 -5.83 12.95 -1.44
C ALA A 607 -5.62 13.54 -0.03
N TYR A 608 -4.85 12.82 0.81
CA TYR A 608 -4.49 13.25 2.18
C TYR A 608 -3.42 14.35 2.20
N SER A 609 -3.67 15.41 2.98
CA SER A 609 -2.96 16.70 3.00
C SER A 609 -1.65 16.73 3.81
N SER A 610 -0.59 16.13 3.26
CA SER A 610 0.75 16.68 3.45
C SER A 610 1.23 17.20 2.09
N HIS A 611 1.33 18.53 1.96
CA HIS A 611 1.64 19.20 0.69
C HIS A 611 2.94 18.66 0.04
N ASP A 612 3.87 18.10 0.83
CA ASP A 612 5.11 17.48 0.37
C ASP A 612 4.96 16.10 -0.31
N SER A 613 3.80 15.46 -0.27
CA SER A 613 3.58 14.12 -0.86
C SER A 613 2.73 14.10 -2.13
N TYR A 614 2.10 15.21 -2.51
CA TYR A 614 1.07 15.25 -3.57
C TYR A 614 1.62 14.78 -4.92
N PRO A 615 2.67 15.40 -5.49
CA PRO A 615 3.18 14.98 -6.79
C PRO A 615 3.78 13.57 -6.79
N SER A 616 4.22 13.07 -5.63
CA SER A 616 4.74 11.70 -5.49
C SER A 616 3.67 10.64 -5.73
N LYS A 617 2.41 10.90 -5.34
CA LYS A 617 1.29 9.97 -5.53
C LYS A 617 0.83 9.90 -7.00
N LEU A 618 0.99 11.00 -7.75
CA LEU A 618 0.67 11.07 -9.18
C LEU A 618 1.58 10.17 -10.04
N ALA A 619 2.84 9.99 -9.64
CA ALA A 619 3.84 9.21 -10.37
C ALA A 619 3.52 7.69 -10.44
N ASN A 620 2.76 7.16 -9.48
CA ASN A 620 2.52 5.72 -9.33
C ASN A 620 1.43 5.13 -10.25
N LYS A 621 0.98 5.87 -11.29
CA LYS A 621 0.02 5.45 -12.35
C LYS A 621 -1.32 4.87 -11.87
N LYS A 622 -1.71 5.04 -10.60
CA LYS A 622 -2.85 4.32 -10.01
C LYS A 622 -4.01 5.18 -9.53
N PHE A 623 -3.82 6.49 -9.32
CA PHE A 623 -4.78 7.27 -8.52
C PHE A 623 -5.51 8.41 -9.25
N CYS A 624 -4.80 9.29 -9.97
CA CYS A 624 -5.40 10.40 -10.72
C CYS A 624 -4.64 10.69 -12.02
N ASP A 625 -5.24 11.43 -12.95
CA ASP A 625 -4.64 11.89 -14.21
C ASP A 625 -3.90 13.21 -14.05
N VAL A 626 -4.47 14.12 -13.27
CA VAL A 626 -3.97 15.47 -12.98
C VAL A 626 -4.20 15.78 -11.50
N MET A 627 -3.33 16.60 -10.90
CA MET A 627 -3.57 17.22 -9.60
C MET A 627 -3.69 18.73 -9.78
N LEU A 628 -4.70 19.36 -9.19
CA LEU A 628 -4.87 20.82 -9.17
C LEU A 628 -4.40 21.40 -7.84
N GLY A 629 -4.20 22.71 -7.80
CA GLY A 629 -3.85 23.44 -6.58
C GLY A 629 -2.39 23.28 -6.15
N VAL A 630 -1.48 22.94 -7.07
CA VAL A 630 -0.08 22.64 -6.73
C VAL A 630 0.86 23.79 -7.06
N MET A 631 1.74 24.15 -6.13
CA MET A 631 2.90 25.00 -6.41
C MET A 631 3.99 24.16 -7.10
N PRO A 632 4.57 24.64 -8.22
CA PRO A 632 5.71 23.98 -8.85
C PRO A 632 6.88 23.82 -7.90
N ASP A 633 7.50 22.65 -7.90
CA ASP A 633 8.62 22.33 -7.02
C ASP A 633 9.59 21.35 -7.71
N ASP A 634 10.83 21.78 -7.84
CA ASP A 634 11.89 21.06 -8.55
C ASP A 634 12.20 19.68 -7.93
N ARG A 635 11.91 19.48 -6.64
CA ARG A 635 12.03 18.17 -5.96
C ARG A 635 11.22 17.08 -6.66
N PHE A 636 10.18 17.45 -7.41
CA PHE A 636 9.32 16.53 -8.14
C PHE A 636 9.50 16.57 -9.67
N GLY A 637 10.38 17.45 -10.19
CA GLY A 637 10.58 17.64 -11.64
C GLY A 637 11.08 16.40 -12.41
N LYS A 638 11.61 15.40 -11.69
CA LYS A 638 11.96 14.06 -12.24
C LYS A 638 10.73 13.16 -12.48
N ARG A 639 9.59 13.45 -11.84
CA ARG A 639 8.42 12.58 -11.74
C ARG A 639 7.14 13.18 -12.34
N VAL A 640 7.01 14.51 -12.30
CA VAL A 640 5.86 15.26 -12.83
C VAL A 640 6.30 16.40 -13.73
N ILE A 641 5.36 16.94 -14.49
CA ILE A 641 5.47 18.21 -15.21
C ILE A 641 4.28 19.10 -14.86
N TYR A 642 4.48 20.41 -14.86
CA TYR A 642 3.47 21.38 -14.44
C TYR A 642 2.87 22.11 -15.65
N SER A 643 1.57 22.41 -15.58
CA SER A 643 0.89 23.37 -16.47
C SER A 643 1.48 24.77 -16.29
N LYS A 644 1.12 25.69 -17.17
CA LYS A 644 1.22 27.12 -16.86
C LYS A 644 0.38 27.41 -15.61
N PRO A 645 0.77 28.36 -14.75
CA PRO A 645 -0.07 28.79 -13.64
C PRO A 645 -1.45 29.22 -14.15
N TYR A 646 -2.52 28.74 -13.52
CA TYR A 646 -3.88 29.13 -13.85
C TYR A 646 -4.42 30.23 -12.93
N TYR A 647 -3.72 30.48 -11.82
CA TYR A 647 -3.80 31.72 -11.05
C TYR A 647 -2.49 31.92 -10.28
N TYR A 648 -2.32 33.14 -9.75
CA TYR A 648 -1.24 33.46 -8.82
C TYR A 648 -1.80 33.75 -7.44
N ALA A 649 -1.23 33.10 -6.43
CA ALA A 649 -1.46 33.44 -5.04
C ALA A 649 -0.39 34.45 -4.61
N THR A 650 -0.78 35.55 -3.98
CA THR A 650 0.16 36.60 -3.53
C THR A 650 -0.02 36.86 -2.05
N TYR A 651 1.01 37.30 -1.34
CA TYR A 651 0.81 37.85 0.00
C TYR A 651 0.43 39.33 -0.09
N GLN A 652 -0.58 39.69 0.69
CA GLN A 652 -1.14 41.04 0.74
C GLN A 652 -1.14 41.56 2.17
N HIS A 653 -1.03 42.89 2.30
CA HIS A 653 -1.31 43.55 3.55
C HIS A 653 -2.82 43.54 3.79
N VAL A 654 -3.25 43.28 5.01
CA VAL A 654 -4.64 43.37 5.43
C VAL A 654 -4.75 44.41 6.55
N VAL A 655 -5.68 45.34 6.39
CA VAL A 655 -5.99 46.42 7.34
C VAL A 655 -7.49 46.45 7.61
N ARG A 656 -7.91 47.22 8.61
CA ARG A 656 -9.34 47.52 8.78
C ARG A 656 -9.87 48.35 7.60
N ALA A 657 -11.15 48.18 7.29
CA ALA A 657 -11.79 48.84 6.16
C ALA A 657 -11.77 50.39 6.24
N ASP A 658 -11.70 50.95 7.43
CA ASP A 658 -11.61 52.39 7.69
C ASP A 658 -10.19 52.98 7.50
N ARG A 659 -9.19 52.14 7.25
CA ARG A 659 -7.80 52.57 7.08
C ARG A 659 -7.42 52.71 5.60
N ALA A 660 -6.72 53.81 5.28
CA ALA A 660 -6.32 54.10 3.90
C ALA A 660 -5.10 53.28 3.43
N ALA A 661 -4.11 53.05 4.32
CA ALA A 661 -2.82 52.43 3.99
C ALA A 661 -2.30 51.52 5.13
N PRO A 662 -1.39 50.57 4.83
CA PRO A 662 -0.68 49.78 5.84
C PRO A 662 0.09 50.65 6.85
N ALA A 663 0.27 50.17 8.07
CA ALA A 663 1.13 50.82 9.06
C ALA A 663 2.61 50.51 8.76
N GLU A 664 3.43 51.56 8.66
CA GLU A 664 4.88 51.44 8.41
C GLU A 664 5.70 51.43 9.70
N ASP A 665 5.17 52.07 10.74
CA ASP A 665 5.79 52.28 12.06
C ASP A 665 5.35 51.25 13.12
N ALA A 666 4.53 50.28 12.74
CA ALA A 666 4.03 49.23 13.63
C ALA A 666 4.48 47.83 13.16
N PRO A 667 4.62 46.85 14.09
CA PRO A 667 4.92 45.48 13.74
C PRO A 667 3.87 44.89 12.80
N LEU A 668 4.31 44.17 11.77
CA LEU A 668 3.44 43.50 10.82
C LEU A 668 3.00 42.14 11.38
N ALA A 669 1.69 41.90 11.46
CA ALA A 669 1.18 40.62 11.95
C ALA A 669 1.32 39.53 10.87
N VAL A 670 2.11 38.49 11.14
CA VAL A 670 2.48 37.44 10.16
C VAL A 670 2.18 36.05 10.70
N GLN A 671 1.99 35.06 9.82
CA GLN A 671 1.75 33.68 10.25
C GLN A 671 3.08 33.01 10.63
N ARG A 672 3.11 32.36 11.79
CA ARG A 672 4.29 31.64 12.28
C ARG A 672 4.68 30.50 11.32
N GLY A 673 5.96 30.44 10.96
CA GLY A 673 6.52 29.36 10.14
C GLY A 673 6.34 29.53 8.63
N VAL A 674 5.80 30.66 8.19
CA VAL A 674 5.73 31.03 6.78
C VAL A 674 6.96 31.88 6.45
N ALA A 675 7.79 31.39 5.52
CA ALA A 675 8.90 32.15 4.95
C ALA A 675 8.40 32.90 3.71
N VAL A 676 8.55 34.21 3.71
CA VAL A 676 8.07 35.12 2.66
C VAL A 676 9.13 36.21 2.49
N HIS A 677 9.54 36.43 1.26
CA HIS A 677 10.59 37.37 0.85
C HIS A 677 10.19 38.83 1.13
N GLY A 678 8.89 39.14 1.11
CA GLY A 678 8.34 40.47 1.39
C GLY A 678 8.46 40.93 2.85
N LEU A 679 9.01 40.11 3.75
CA LEU A 679 9.22 40.46 5.16
C LEU A 679 10.63 40.96 5.49
N ASP A 680 11.57 40.93 4.55
CA ASP A 680 12.96 41.30 4.81
C ASP A 680 13.08 42.73 5.39
N GLY A 681 13.64 42.83 6.60
CA GLY A 681 13.85 44.10 7.30
C GLY A 681 12.63 44.70 8.00
N ARG A 682 11.45 44.06 7.99
CA ARG A 682 10.26 44.51 8.73
C ARG A 682 10.22 43.96 10.15
N ASP A 683 9.78 44.78 11.11
CA ASP A 683 9.40 44.28 12.42
C ASP A 683 8.09 43.48 12.30
N VAL A 684 8.04 42.29 12.91
CA VAL A 684 6.96 41.32 12.72
C VAL A 684 6.46 40.74 14.03
N ARG A 685 5.14 40.51 14.10
CA ARG A 685 4.49 39.83 15.21
C ARG A 685 3.85 38.54 14.72
N ALA A 686 4.34 37.41 15.23
CA ALA A 686 3.93 36.08 14.74
C ALA A 686 2.65 35.56 15.41
N TYR A 687 1.66 35.24 14.59
CA TYR A 687 0.38 34.61 14.95
C TYR A 687 0.35 33.12 14.57
N PRO A 688 -0.42 32.28 15.29
CA PRO A 688 -0.44 30.83 15.05
C PRO A 688 -1.16 30.44 13.76
N THR A 689 -2.11 31.25 13.28
CA THR A 689 -2.91 30.98 12.08
C THR A 689 -3.18 32.29 11.33
N LEU A 690 -3.47 32.17 10.04
CA LEU A 690 -3.93 33.28 9.21
C LEU A 690 -5.20 33.93 9.80
N GLU A 691 -6.17 33.11 10.23
CA GLU A 691 -7.43 33.59 10.82
C GLU A 691 -7.20 34.44 12.08
N ALA A 692 -6.20 34.07 12.90
CA ALA A 692 -5.87 34.85 14.09
C ALA A 692 -5.32 36.25 13.74
N ILE A 693 -4.59 36.37 12.61
CA ILE A 693 -4.14 37.67 12.09
C ILE A 693 -5.35 38.51 11.66
N LEU A 694 -6.25 37.93 10.86
CA LEU A 694 -7.46 38.62 10.41
C LEU A 694 -8.31 39.09 11.59
N SER A 695 -8.49 38.23 12.60
CA SER A 695 -9.24 38.58 13.82
C SER A 695 -8.60 39.75 14.58
N ALA A 696 -7.28 39.73 14.76
CA ALA A 696 -6.57 40.78 15.47
C ALA A 696 -6.65 42.12 14.73
N VAL A 697 -6.51 42.12 13.40
CA VAL A 697 -6.70 43.32 12.58
C VAL A 697 -8.14 43.81 12.64
N ALA A 698 -9.13 42.92 12.52
CA ALA A 698 -10.55 43.28 12.55
C ALA A 698 -10.97 43.91 13.90
N LYS A 699 -10.34 43.48 15.00
CA LYS A 699 -10.54 44.04 16.35
C LYS A 699 -9.74 45.33 16.60
N GLY A 700 -8.80 45.67 15.73
CA GLY A 700 -7.88 46.78 15.93
C GLY A 700 -6.75 46.50 16.92
N GLU A 701 -6.54 45.24 17.29
CA GLU A 701 -5.39 44.79 18.10
C GLU A 701 -4.09 44.88 17.30
N GLU A 702 -4.18 44.65 15.99
CA GLU A 702 -3.10 44.84 15.04
C GLU A 702 -3.48 45.89 14.00
N GLN A 703 -2.52 46.73 13.62
CA GLN A 703 -2.76 47.77 12.63
C GLN A 703 -2.68 47.22 11.20
N THR A 704 -1.88 46.18 10.98
CA THR A 704 -1.67 45.58 9.66
C THR A 704 -1.26 44.11 9.81
N GLY A 705 -1.89 43.24 9.03
CA GLY A 705 -1.46 41.85 8.84
C GLY A 705 -0.86 41.61 7.47
N TYR A 706 -0.13 40.50 7.30
CA TYR A 706 0.39 40.03 6.02
C TYR A 706 -0.01 38.58 5.82
N VAL A 707 -0.87 38.33 4.83
CA VAL A 707 -1.55 37.06 4.66
C VAL A 707 -1.61 36.66 3.19
N ILE A 708 -1.62 35.36 2.90
CA ILE A 708 -1.85 34.88 1.54
C ILE A 708 -3.26 35.29 1.09
N SER A 709 -3.35 35.91 -0.08
CA SER A 709 -4.56 36.51 -0.62
C SER A 709 -5.70 35.51 -0.75
N SER A 710 -5.36 34.28 -1.16
CA SER A 710 -6.36 33.28 -1.49
C SER A 710 -7.21 32.87 -0.29
N ARG A 711 -6.57 32.40 0.78
CA ARG A 711 -7.26 32.01 2.02
C ARG A 711 -7.67 33.21 2.87
N GLY A 712 -6.93 34.32 2.77
CA GLY A 712 -7.19 35.55 3.52
C GLY A 712 -8.51 36.20 3.17
N HIS A 713 -8.78 36.43 1.89
CA HIS A 713 -10.04 37.06 1.46
C HIS A 713 -11.25 36.18 1.76
N TRP A 714 -11.16 34.88 1.48
CA TRP A 714 -12.26 33.95 1.79
C TRP A 714 -12.61 33.97 3.29
N LEU A 715 -11.61 33.80 4.18
CA LEU A 715 -11.86 33.86 5.63
C LEU A 715 -12.39 35.23 6.09
N ALA A 716 -11.88 36.32 5.52
CA ALA A 716 -12.35 37.65 5.83
C ALA A 716 -13.83 37.82 5.45
N GLU A 717 -14.27 37.31 4.31
CA GLU A 717 -15.67 37.34 3.93
C GLU A 717 -16.55 36.46 4.84
N GLN A 718 -16.07 35.26 5.20
CA GLN A 718 -16.84 34.35 6.06
C GLN A 718 -17.06 34.89 7.48
N HIS A 719 -16.07 35.59 8.05
CA HIS A 719 -16.07 35.95 9.47
C HIS A 719 -16.18 37.46 9.73
N TRP A 720 -15.75 38.30 8.79
CA TRP A 720 -15.65 39.76 8.93
C TRP A 720 -16.06 40.52 7.66
N PRO A 721 -17.24 40.22 7.06
CA PRO A 721 -17.65 40.82 5.79
C PRO A 721 -17.65 42.35 5.87
N GLY A 722 -16.94 42.99 4.94
CA GLY A 722 -16.81 44.44 4.85
C GLY A 722 -15.98 45.13 5.95
N LYS A 723 -15.39 44.40 6.91
CA LYS A 723 -14.59 45.00 7.99
C LYS A 723 -13.09 45.08 7.71
N LEU A 724 -12.61 44.29 6.75
CA LEU A 724 -11.20 44.21 6.38
C LEU A 724 -11.02 44.67 4.93
N LYS A 725 -9.88 45.29 4.67
CA LYS A 725 -9.44 45.73 3.35
C LYS A 725 -8.04 45.17 3.09
N PHE A 726 -7.84 44.63 1.90
CA PHE A 726 -6.56 44.10 1.45
C PHE A 726 -5.86 45.12 0.53
N ILE A 727 -4.57 45.33 0.73
CA ILE A 727 -3.75 46.34 0.06
C ILE A 727 -2.48 45.67 -0.49
N GLY A 728 -2.14 46.01 -1.73
CA GLY A 728 -1.04 45.38 -2.48
C GLY A 728 -1.47 44.09 -3.18
N GLY A 729 -0.50 43.29 -3.63
CA GLY A 729 -0.75 42.10 -4.45
C GLY A 729 -0.55 42.37 -5.95
N GLY A 730 -0.93 41.43 -6.80
CA GLY A 730 -0.73 41.55 -8.24
C GLY A 730 0.73 41.37 -8.66
N SER A 731 1.10 41.90 -9.82
CA SER A 731 2.43 41.75 -10.44
C SER A 731 3.56 42.46 -9.70
N GLU A 732 3.21 43.34 -8.75
CA GLU A 732 4.15 44.08 -7.90
C GLU A 732 4.40 43.42 -6.55
N ALA A 733 3.71 42.30 -6.24
CA ALA A 733 3.93 41.56 -5.00
C ALA A 733 5.31 40.90 -4.99
N VAL A 734 6.05 41.03 -3.89
CA VAL A 734 7.35 40.36 -3.71
C VAL A 734 7.15 38.84 -3.62
N ASP A 735 6.13 38.39 -2.89
CA ASP A 735 5.76 36.99 -2.75
C ASP A 735 4.58 36.65 -3.66
N HIS A 736 4.91 36.10 -4.83
CA HIS A 736 3.95 35.64 -5.82
C HIS A 736 4.19 34.16 -6.17
N PHE A 737 3.16 33.34 -6.06
CA PHE A 737 3.24 31.89 -6.25
C PHE A 737 2.31 31.47 -7.39
N GLY A 738 2.89 30.93 -8.47
CA GLY A 738 2.12 30.35 -9.55
C GLY A 738 1.49 29.04 -9.09
N ILE A 739 0.17 28.93 -9.16
CA ILE A 739 -0.54 27.70 -8.87
C ILE A 739 -0.87 26.99 -10.17
N CYS A 740 -0.40 25.75 -10.28
CA CYS A 740 -0.42 24.95 -11.50
C CYS A 740 -1.23 23.67 -11.32
N ALA A 741 -1.52 23.03 -12.44
CA ALA A 741 -1.89 21.62 -12.51
C ALA A 741 -0.62 20.78 -12.69
N ALA A 742 -0.47 19.68 -11.97
CA ALA A 742 0.58 18.70 -12.21
C ALA A 742 0.03 17.49 -12.98
N VAL A 743 0.78 17.05 -13.99
CA VAL A 743 0.57 15.78 -14.69
C VAL A 743 1.86 14.94 -14.64
N ARG A 744 1.78 13.67 -15.00
CA ARG A 744 2.94 12.77 -14.97
C ARG A 744 4.00 13.21 -15.99
N LYS A 745 5.26 12.88 -15.68
CA LYS A 745 6.36 12.98 -16.65
C LYS A 745 6.04 12.10 -17.88
N GLY A 746 6.04 12.70 -19.07
CA GLY A 746 5.70 12.04 -20.34
C GLY A 746 4.25 12.17 -20.80
N ASP A 747 3.37 12.80 -20.00
CA ASP A 747 2.00 13.16 -20.41
C ASP A 747 1.96 14.59 -20.98
N ASP A 748 2.89 14.90 -21.89
CA ASP A 748 3.08 16.24 -22.46
C ASP A 748 1.87 16.72 -23.28
N ASP A 749 1.18 15.79 -23.94
CA ASP A 749 -0.06 16.04 -24.69
C ASP A 749 -1.23 16.39 -23.77
N LEU A 750 -1.35 15.73 -22.61
CA LEU A 750 -2.35 16.06 -21.60
C LEU A 750 -2.06 17.41 -20.97
N LYS A 751 -0.79 17.69 -20.65
CA LYS A 751 -0.36 19.01 -20.18
C LYS A 751 -0.78 20.10 -21.17
N ALA A 752 -0.49 19.92 -22.46
CA ALA A 752 -0.80 20.90 -23.49
C ALA A 752 -2.32 21.16 -23.61
N ALA A 753 -3.13 20.10 -23.56
CA ALA A 753 -4.59 20.24 -23.59
C ALA A 753 -5.13 20.93 -22.33
N ILE A 754 -4.55 20.67 -21.16
CA ILE A 754 -4.91 21.37 -19.91
C ILE A 754 -4.53 22.85 -20.00
N ASP A 755 -3.34 23.18 -20.52
CA ASP A 755 -2.92 24.56 -20.74
C ASP A 755 -3.89 25.28 -21.69
N GLU A 756 -4.29 24.66 -22.81
CA GLU A 756 -5.25 25.23 -23.76
C GLU A 756 -6.62 25.44 -23.11
N ALA A 757 -7.16 24.42 -22.44
CA ALA A 757 -8.46 24.50 -21.79
C ALA A 757 -8.51 25.58 -20.70
N LEU A 758 -7.47 25.67 -19.85
CA LEU A 758 -7.40 26.70 -18.81
C LEU A 758 -7.26 28.10 -19.41
N ASN A 759 -6.54 28.26 -20.52
CA ASN A 759 -6.45 29.55 -21.22
C ASN A 759 -7.81 29.99 -21.79
N GLU A 760 -8.57 29.09 -22.42
CA GLU A 760 -9.90 29.41 -22.95
C GLU A 760 -10.92 29.69 -21.83
N LEU A 761 -10.87 28.94 -20.72
CA LEU A 761 -11.70 29.21 -19.55
C LEU A 761 -11.36 30.56 -18.89
N ALA A 762 -10.09 30.97 -18.91
CA ALA A 762 -9.67 32.29 -18.46
C ALA A 762 -10.22 33.39 -19.38
N LYS A 763 -10.01 33.29 -20.70
CA LYS A 763 -10.49 34.28 -21.69
C LYS A 763 -12.01 34.48 -21.67
N THR A 764 -12.75 33.40 -21.41
CA THR A 764 -14.23 33.45 -21.32
C THR A 764 -14.73 33.96 -19.96
N GLY A 765 -13.84 34.25 -19.01
CA GLY A 765 -14.17 34.73 -17.67
C GLY A 765 -14.69 33.65 -16.71
N ARG A 766 -14.83 32.39 -17.17
CA ARG A 766 -15.40 31.30 -16.36
C ARG A 766 -14.55 30.97 -15.13
N VAL A 767 -13.22 31.03 -15.25
CA VAL A 767 -12.32 30.89 -14.07
C VAL A 767 -12.55 32.04 -13.10
N ALA A 768 -12.60 33.28 -13.60
CA ALA A 768 -12.82 34.46 -12.77
C ALA A 768 -14.16 34.41 -12.01
N GLU A 769 -15.21 33.84 -12.62
CA GLU A 769 -16.50 33.61 -11.95
C GLU A 769 -16.41 32.62 -10.78
N VAL A 770 -15.62 31.55 -10.89
CA VAL A 770 -15.38 30.61 -9.77
C VAL A 770 -14.70 31.36 -8.62
N PHE A 771 -13.62 32.08 -8.91
CA PHE A 771 -12.89 32.87 -7.91
C PHE A 771 -13.80 33.90 -7.21
N LYS A 772 -14.66 34.57 -7.99
CA LYS A 772 -15.66 35.50 -7.45
C LYS A 772 -16.65 34.83 -6.51
N ARG A 773 -17.17 33.63 -6.83
CA ARG A 773 -18.07 32.87 -5.95
C ARG A 773 -17.41 32.50 -4.62
N TRP A 774 -16.11 32.17 -4.66
CA TRP A 774 -15.34 31.82 -3.46
C TRP A 774 -14.75 33.04 -2.75
N HIS A 775 -15.03 34.27 -3.21
CA HIS A 775 -14.46 35.50 -2.65
C HIS A 775 -12.93 35.45 -2.58
N VAL A 776 -12.31 34.86 -3.60
CA VAL A 776 -10.86 34.75 -3.76
C VAL A 776 -10.43 35.73 -4.85
N PRO A 777 -9.41 36.58 -4.63
CA PRO A 777 -8.92 37.46 -5.68
C PRO A 777 -8.30 36.64 -6.82
N TYR A 778 -8.73 36.96 -8.04
CA TYR A 778 -8.19 36.36 -9.26
C TYR A 778 -7.27 37.36 -9.94
N THR A 779 -6.08 36.92 -10.32
CA THR A 779 -5.23 37.65 -11.25
C THR A 779 -4.87 36.73 -12.39
N GLU A 780 -5.17 37.18 -13.61
CA GLU A 780 -4.94 36.39 -14.80
C GLU A 780 -3.46 36.13 -15.03
N ALA A 781 -3.14 34.93 -15.49
CA ALA A 781 -1.76 34.53 -15.68
C ALA A 781 -1.06 35.26 -16.84
N GLN A 782 -1.82 35.89 -17.74
CA GLN A 782 -1.32 36.62 -18.91
C GLN A 782 -1.00 38.10 -18.60
N GLU A 783 -1.45 38.63 -17.46
CA GLU A 783 -1.24 40.03 -17.07
C GLU A 783 0.03 40.25 -16.25
N MET A 784 0.83 39.20 -16.00
CA MET A 784 2.02 39.27 -15.14
C MET A 784 3.33 39.05 -15.92
N PRO A 785 4.34 39.94 -15.76
CA PRO A 785 5.63 39.76 -16.39
C PRO A 785 6.34 38.50 -15.87
N THR A 786 6.89 37.71 -16.79
CA THR A 786 7.72 36.56 -16.46
C THR A 786 9.05 37.03 -15.85
N ARG A 787 9.15 37.07 -14.52
CA ARG A 787 10.47 37.09 -13.88
C ARG A 787 10.96 35.66 -13.77
N SER A 788 12.11 35.37 -14.39
CA SER A 788 12.84 34.11 -14.18
C SER A 788 13.18 33.94 -12.69
N PRO A 789 13.21 32.69 -12.17
CA PRO A 789 13.43 32.40 -10.77
C PRO A 789 14.75 32.97 -10.22
#